data_AF-A0A2P6VGX7-F1
#
_entry.id   AF-A0A2P6VGX7-F1
#
_cell.length_a   1.000
_cell.length_b   1.000
_cell.length_c   1.000
_cell.angle_alpha   90.00
_cell.angle_beta   90.00
_cell.angle_gamma   90.00
#
_symmetry.space_group_name_H-M   'P 1'
#
loop_
_entity.id
_entity.type
_entity.pdbx_description
1 polymer ?
#
loop_
_entity_poly.entity_id
_entity_poly.type
_entity_poly.pdbx_seq_one_letter_code
_entity_poly.pdbx_strand_id
1 'polypeptide(L)'
;MDAAGAASLRSVVHDCLAKHLYEAAAFFADKLVTLSGYAPAEVYTLAQAFFCSRQFRRCLHLLRSTELIEKDLRFRYLAARCLAECKEWEECLSVLGGVEAEDPQELAQTLPLPRGAAAPALGTGINYFSVVCLLRGRVHDALDNFPRAIKWYRAALEADPFNYEAFQALVGSHKLSNTEEVELVASLSIPPQQAWLAHLYTARCKKYEQGSSLESTLAALEGEPSPGGGAQQAQHQQQAQHQQAQQQRQQRQHAGGGGAATTPAKSTASSHTLGPQPMALSPLPEEAEAPSPASPMSFAGGAGGGDASAGPLPAPGWGLHDNLDVIACRAEWLYHRGAYAECYALTAAALERDPYATECLPPHLASALELKKKNELFSRGHKLVEEHPDRAVSWFAVGCYYMCTQQFEQARRFLGKATALDRGFAPAWVAFGHAFAMQDESDQAMAAYRTAHRLFPGLHAPLMGMGQEYQRMNNLGLAEQCFSQAAKLCPSDPLVAHELGVLAYRSRQYDAAASWLRRAMALVPGGRPTPGWEATLVNLGHTLRKLRQWDGAIECYLQALGLRPGQPGTYSALGYTYHLKGDLDAAIEHYHKALGLRPEDVFTAEMLSEALEESSGAFEETLRREAPPPLRSVGLAIMCVSAAIHPLQLKCDTAAVQRQRPHALRGRLLAYELHFTNKQNKRVYGLGLDRGYRVRLVADDEATRAALAGVRPGAKVAVQGEWKVPSPDDDGGGATPPGLSSGNSRSGALPIFQSVGIDVEEEEALPSPDPGPDGASGVAPPTRRGLLSVSPKAATTSTLPLATADMKATLIPIAAQVGADACTGTFLPFYTSRDVRRAAFAGQAPEGAITIGSIVNRCSHNKTTFAGPASGVAELVKLGCSGSSNGAAWSFQSCDWQDFHGWADAADAVLASRGVAAKRYVHRSYLLPSVAACGGLVGIAQVGCEGFGCRSWIGAYHWLAPMAITHELFHNLYLDHSGREDKKTGMFDEYGDDTCLLAYCCAVRCPNTPHAWQLGWISLQQLTEAQLGPGQAASLTIYSQSVQAANAGIRVLPGWAAGVPPVFVGYRTAHKGDAALDPRLLAKVHVYTSRVAGGKDAMMSTWQATLAANQAWEQPESGLVVRVKSTGAKAAAVTVCRRAAARRWPAARLSWTTTATG
;
A
#
# COMPACT_ATOMS: atom_id res chain seq x y z
N MET A 1 11.50 75.79 -4.89
CA MET A 1 11.36 75.38 -3.48
C MET A 1 12.72 75.51 -2.82
N ASP A 2 12.81 75.95 -1.57
CA ASP A 2 14.11 76.04 -0.89
C ASP A 2 14.71 74.65 -0.68
N ALA A 3 16.05 74.55 -0.69
CA ALA A 3 16.75 73.27 -0.58
C ALA A 3 16.39 72.48 0.70
N ALA A 4 16.08 73.19 1.79
CA ALA A 4 15.58 72.61 3.04
C ALA A 4 14.18 71.98 2.88
N GLY A 5 13.29 72.60 2.11
CA GLY A 5 11.96 72.05 1.81
C GLY A 5 12.03 70.79 0.96
N ALA A 6 12.90 70.76 -0.05
CA ALA A 6 13.13 69.57 -0.87
C ALA A 6 13.84 68.44 -0.09
N ALA A 7 14.72 68.77 0.87
CA ALA A 7 15.29 67.79 1.79
C ALA A 7 14.25 67.21 2.75
N SER A 8 13.35 68.05 3.29
CA SER A 8 12.23 67.62 4.14
C SER A 8 11.28 66.69 3.38
N LEU A 9 10.87 67.03 2.15
CA LEU A 9 10.04 66.15 1.31
C LEU A 9 10.74 64.83 0.98
N ARG A 10 12.05 64.81 0.68
CA ARG A 10 12.81 63.56 0.51
C ARG A 10 12.74 62.68 1.76
N SER A 11 12.92 63.27 2.95
CA SER A 11 12.79 62.54 4.21
C SER A 11 11.38 61.96 4.40
N VAL A 12 10.33 62.73 4.07
CA VAL A 12 8.93 62.25 4.14
C VAL A 12 8.69 61.11 3.15
N VAL A 13 9.20 61.19 1.92
CA VAL A 13 9.05 60.09 0.93
C VAL A 13 9.76 58.82 1.41
N HIS A 14 10.99 58.92 1.92
CA HIS A 14 11.70 57.77 2.46
C HIS A 14 11.02 57.19 3.72
N ASP A 15 10.47 58.02 4.60
CA ASP A 15 9.69 57.59 5.76
C ASP A 15 8.38 56.89 5.35
N CYS A 16 7.66 57.42 4.35
CA CYS A 16 6.49 56.75 3.78
C CYS A 16 6.83 55.40 3.14
N LEU A 17 7.96 55.29 2.43
CA LEU A 17 8.44 54.01 1.88
C LEU A 17 8.81 53.01 2.98
N ALA A 18 9.51 53.46 4.03
CA ALA A 18 9.87 52.64 5.19
C ALA A 18 8.65 52.18 5.99
N LYS A 19 7.58 52.98 6.04
CA LYS A 19 6.29 52.67 6.69
C LYS A 19 5.28 51.97 5.77
N HIS A 20 5.69 51.54 4.58
CA HIS A 20 4.85 50.86 3.59
C HIS A 20 3.63 51.68 3.07
N LEU A 21 3.64 53.00 3.23
CA LEU A 21 2.59 53.92 2.76
C LEU A 21 2.79 54.28 1.29
N TYR A 22 2.73 53.30 0.40
CA TYR A 22 3.17 53.43 -0.99
C TYR A 22 2.39 54.47 -1.82
N GLU A 23 1.10 54.66 -1.58
CA GLU A 23 0.31 55.69 -2.27
C GLU A 23 0.71 57.12 -1.85
N ALA A 24 0.93 57.34 -0.55
CA ALA A 24 1.44 58.60 -0.03
C ALA A 24 2.88 58.86 -0.52
N ALA A 25 3.73 57.84 -0.51
CA ALA A 25 5.08 57.90 -1.07
C ALA A 25 5.05 58.31 -2.55
N ALA A 26 4.20 57.68 -3.37
CA ALA A 26 4.05 58.03 -4.78
C ALA A 26 3.51 59.46 -4.98
N PHE A 27 2.52 59.89 -4.18
CA PHE A 27 1.99 61.26 -4.24
C PHE A 27 3.04 62.33 -3.93
N PHE A 28 3.80 62.16 -2.85
CA PHE A 28 4.84 63.12 -2.46
C PHE A 28 6.07 63.04 -3.37
N ALA A 29 6.46 61.85 -3.84
CA ALA A 29 7.57 61.67 -4.78
C ALA A 29 7.27 62.29 -6.15
N ASP A 30 6.03 62.22 -6.64
CA ASP A 30 5.59 62.87 -7.88
C ASP A 30 5.76 64.39 -7.79
N LYS A 31 5.30 65.00 -6.69
CA LYS A 31 5.50 66.44 -6.46
C LYS A 31 6.98 66.80 -6.32
N LEU A 32 7.75 66.02 -5.57
CA LEU A 32 9.19 66.21 -5.40
C LEU A 32 9.93 66.21 -6.76
N VAL A 33 9.70 65.21 -7.62
CA VAL A 33 10.29 65.11 -8.97
C VAL A 33 9.95 66.31 -9.85
N THR A 34 8.69 66.80 -9.80
CA THR A 34 8.32 68.01 -10.55
C THR A 34 8.99 69.28 -10.00
N LEU A 35 9.25 69.35 -8.69
CA LEU A 35 9.84 70.51 -8.01
C LEU A 35 11.37 70.60 -8.15
N SER A 36 12.06 69.48 -8.42
CA SER A 36 13.51 69.44 -8.67
C SER A 36 13.89 69.51 -10.15
N GLY A 37 12.92 69.49 -11.06
CA GLY A 37 13.19 69.45 -12.50
C GLY A 37 13.71 68.08 -12.97
N TYR A 38 13.09 66.99 -12.49
CA TYR A 38 13.43 65.61 -12.87
C TYR A 38 14.86 65.19 -12.50
N ALA A 39 15.31 65.56 -11.30
CA ALA A 39 16.61 65.12 -10.77
C ALA A 39 16.68 63.57 -10.67
N PRO A 40 17.74 62.90 -11.17
CA PRO A 40 17.77 61.43 -11.28
C PRO A 40 17.47 60.69 -9.98
N ALA A 41 18.07 61.09 -8.85
CA ALA A 41 17.86 60.43 -7.56
C ALA A 41 16.38 60.46 -7.10
N GLU A 42 15.65 61.49 -7.47
CA GLU A 42 14.24 61.65 -7.11
C GLU A 42 13.33 60.89 -8.09
N VAL A 43 13.66 60.88 -9.38
CA VAL A 43 13.02 60.03 -10.39
C VAL A 43 13.15 58.55 -10.01
N TYR A 44 14.32 58.12 -9.52
CA TYR A 44 14.51 56.76 -8.99
C TYR A 44 13.61 56.47 -7.79
N THR A 45 13.48 57.43 -6.87
CA THR A 45 12.63 57.29 -5.68
C THR A 45 11.14 57.20 -6.05
N LEU A 46 10.69 57.97 -7.04
CA LEU A 46 9.33 57.87 -7.59
C LEU A 46 9.10 56.53 -8.32
N ALA A 47 10.06 56.08 -9.12
CA ALA A 47 10.01 54.79 -9.79
C ALA A 47 9.95 53.63 -8.78
N GLN A 48 10.72 53.71 -7.68
CA GLN A 48 10.65 52.76 -6.57
C GLN A 48 9.28 52.77 -5.89
N ALA A 49 8.69 53.95 -5.64
CA ALA A 49 7.33 54.05 -5.09
C ALA A 49 6.28 53.40 -6.02
N PHE A 50 6.35 53.64 -7.34
CA PHE A 50 5.47 52.98 -8.31
C PHE A 50 5.69 51.46 -8.39
N PHE A 51 6.92 50.98 -8.24
CA PHE A 51 7.22 49.56 -8.18
C PHE A 51 6.61 48.92 -6.93
N CYS A 52 6.82 49.51 -5.75
CA CYS A 52 6.23 49.03 -4.49
C CYS A 52 4.69 49.08 -4.49
N SER A 53 4.08 50.05 -5.16
CA SER A 53 2.63 50.10 -5.37
C SER A 53 2.11 49.14 -6.46
N ARG A 54 2.95 48.24 -7.00
CA ARG A 54 2.66 47.29 -8.09
C ARG A 54 2.22 47.94 -9.43
N GLN A 55 2.55 49.21 -9.66
CA GLN A 55 2.16 49.96 -10.87
C GLN A 55 3.24 49.88 -11.95
N PHE A 56 3.66 48.65 -12.30
CA PHE A 56 4.83 48.36 -13.14
C PHE A 56 4.82 49.10 -14.50
N ARG A 57 3.68 49.17 -15.18
CA ARG A 57 3.57 49.89 -16.48
C ARG A 57 3.72 51.40 -16.36
N ARG A 58 3.29 52.02 -15.25
CA ARG A 58 3.54 53.46 -14.98
C ARG A 58 5.00 53.71 -14.68
N CYS A 59 5.64 52.83 -13.91
CA CYS A 59 7.08 52.86 -13.67
C CYS A 59 7.87 52.74 -14.99
N LEU A 60 7.52 51.78 -15.85
CA LEU A 60 8.14 51.62 -17.17
C LEU A 60 7.97 52.83 -18.08
N HIS A 61 6.79 53.43 -18.11
CA HIS A 61 6.55 54.64 -18.89
C HIS A 61 7.40 55.82 -18.39
N LEU A 62 7.44 56.05 -17.07
CA LEU A 62 8.31 57.06 -16.46
C LEU A 62 9.78 56.82 -16.83
N LEU A 63 10.29 55.59 -16.63
CA LEU A 63 11.67 55.26 -16.90
C LEU A 63 12.02 55.41 -18.40
N ARG A 64 11.16 54.95 -19.32
CA ARG A 64 11.34 55.10 -20.78
C ARG A 64 11.24 56.56 -21.25
N SER A 65 10.45 57.39 -20.58
CA SER A 65 10.37 58.83 -20.88
C SER A 65 11.63 59.62 -20.49
N THR A 66 12.50 59.03 -19.67
CA THR A 66 13.77 59.61 -19.25
C THR A 66 14.95 58.91 -19.94
N GLU A 67 15.91 59.67 -20.49
CA GLU A 67 17.16 59.13 -21.04
C GLU A 67 18.13 58.54 -19.97
N LEU A 68 17.62 58.13 -18.80
CA LEU A 68 18.41 57.67 -17.65
C LEU A 68 18.69 56.16 -17.69
N ILE A 69 17.88 55.37 -18.42
CA ILE A 69 18.06 53.91 -18.57
C ILE A 69 19.45 53.56 -19.13
N GLU A 70 19.97 54.36 -20.06
CA GLU A 70 21.28 54.14 -20.69
C GLU A 70 22.45 54.71 -19.87
N LYS A 71 22.17 55.59 -18.90
CA LYS A 71 23.18 56.38 -18.18
C LYS A 71 23.50 55.85 -16.79
N ASP A 72 22.58 55.11 -16.15
CA ASP A 72 22.76 54.54 -14.81
C ASP A 72 22.11 53.15 -14.69
N LEU A 73 22.93 52.16 -14.32
CA LEU A 73 22.57 50.75 -14.16
C LEU A 73 21.35 50.51 -13.24
N ARG A 74 21.11 51.39 -12.26
CA ARG A 74 20.02 51.23 -11.29
C ARG A 74 18.64 51.39 -11.93
N PHE A 75 18.49 52.34 -12.84
CA PHE A 75 17.25 52.57 -13.59
C PHE A 75 17.03 51.44 -14.61
N ARG A 76 18.12 50.98 -15.24
CA ARG A 76 18.13 49.85 -16.18
C ARG A 76 17.66 48.56 -15.51
N TYR A 77 18.18 48.26 -14.33
CA TYR A 77 17.74 47.13 -13.50
C TYR A 77 16.27 47.26 -13.06
N LEU A 78 15.83 48.44 -12.59
CA LEU A 78 14.45 48.65 -12.15
C LEU A 78 13.45 48.52 -13.31
N ALA A 79 13.79 49.02 -14.50
CA ALA A 79 13.00 48.84 -15.72
C ALA A 79 12.91 47.35 -16.10
N ALA A 80 14.04 46.64 -16.15
CA ALA A 80 14.07 45.21 -16.43
C ALA A 80 13.24 44.41 -15.40
N ARG A 81 13.31 44.75 -14.11
CA ARG A 81 12.51 44.13 -13.07
C ARG A 81 11.00 44.36 -13.29
N CYS A 82 10.58 45.55 -13.72
CA CYS A 82 9.18 45.80 -14.08
C CYS A 82 8.73 44.93 -15.27
N LEU A 83 9.57 44.74 -16.29
CA LEU A 83 9.26 43.86 -17.44
C LEU A 83 9.15 42.39 -17.02
N ALA A 84 10.02 41.95 -16.11
CA ALA A 84 9.96 40.60 -15.53
C ALA A 84 8.65 40.35 -14.76
N GLU A 85 8.19 41.30 -13.93
CA GLU A 85 6.88 41.20 -13.26
C GLU A 85 5.70 41.22 -14.26
N CYS A 86 5.85 41.95 -15.38
CA CYS A 86 4.91 41.91 -16.51
C CYS A 86 5.00 40.63 -17.37
N LYS A 87 5.98 39.75 -17.13
CA LYS A 87 6.31 38.54 -17.92
C LYS A 87 6.72 38.83 -19.37
N GLU A 88 7.21 40.04 -19.63
CA GLU A 88 7.70 40.51 -20.95
C GLU A 88 9.20 40.19 -21.07
N TRP A 89 9.52 38.89 -21.20
CA TRP A 89 10.87 38.32 -21.05
C TRP A 89 11.89 38.81 -22.09
N GLU A 90 11.50 38.92 -23.36
CA GLU A 90 12.40 39.32 -24.45
C GLU A 90 12.81 40.79 -24.35
N GLU A 91 11.86 41.67 -24.03
CA GLU A 91 12.15 43.08 -23.73
C GLU A 91 13.01 43.25 -22.46
N CYS A 92 12.86 42.35 -21.47
CA CYS A 92 13.74 42.34 -20.31
C CYS A 92 15.21 42.07 -20.70
N LEU A 93 15.46 41.10 -21.59
CA LEU A 93 16.82 40.81 -22.08
C LEU A 93 17.41 41.96 -22.91
N SER A 94 16.60 42.63 -23.75
CA SER A 94 17.08 43.78 -24.52
C SER A 94 17.49 44.95 -23.61
N VAL A 95 16.69 45.24 -22.58
CA VAL A 95 17.04 46.25 -21.56
C VAL A 95 18.30 45.84 -20.78
N LEU A 96 18.50 44.55 -20.47
CA LEU A 96 19.68 44.03 -19.74
C LEU A 96 20.93 43.80 -20.61
N GLY A 97 21.09 44.50 -21.72
CA GLY A 97 22.30 44.46 -22.56
C GLY A 97 22.22 43.55 -23.79
N GLY A 98 21.01 43.18 -24.22
CA GLY A 98 20.78 42.41 -25.44
C GLY A 98 20.60 40.91 -25.21
N VAL A 99 19.99 40.26 -26.21
CA VAL A 99 19.76 38.81 -26.24
C VAL A 99 21.05 38.04 -26.57
N GLU A 100 21.95 38.65 -27.34
CA GLU A 100 23.19 38.06 -27.86
C GLU A 100 24.38 38.14 -26.89
N ALA A 101 24.27 38.88 -25.79
CA ALA A 101 25.32 38.91 -24.77
C ALA A 101 25.41 37.53 -24.10
N GLU A 102 26.41 36.73 -24.51
CA GLU A 102 26.64 35.37 -24.02
C GLU A 102 27.62 35.31 -22.83
N ASP A 103 28.57 36.25 -22.73
CA ASP A 103 29.62 36.25 -21.72
C ASP A 103 29.44 37.33 -20.63
N PRO A 104 29.41 36.94 -19.34
CA PRO A 104 29.30 37.89 -18.23
C PRO A 104 30.43 38.92 -18.17
N GLN A 105 31.65 38.54 -18.58
CA GLN A 105 32.81 39.44 -18.53
C GLN A 105 32.74 40.55 -19.60
N GLU A 106 32.17 40.27 -20.77
CA GLU A 106 31.90 41.27 -21.80
C GLU A 106 30.73 42.18 -21.40
N LEU A 107 29.69 41.60 -20.78
CA LEU A 107 28.57 42.37 -20.24
C LEU A 107 29.02 43.33 -19.12
N ALA A 108 29.96 42.91 -18.26
CA ALA A 108 30.54 43.78 -17.22
C ALA A 108 31.27 45.00 -17.79
N GLN A 109 31.87 44.89 -18.97
CA GLN A 109 32.61 45.96 -19.65
C GLN A 109 31.70 46.91 -20.45
N THR A 110 30.56 46.41 -20.94
CA THR A 110 29.61 47.17 -21.76
C THR A 110 28.52 47.89 -20.95
N LEU A 111 28.28 47.48 -19.70
CA LEU A 111 27.29 48.13 -18.85
C LEU A 111 27.78 49.49 -18.30
N PRO A 112 26.89 50.51 -18.22
CA PRO A 112 27.23 51.82 -17.67
C PRO A 112 27.38 51.74 -16.13
N LEU A 113 28.60 51.45 -15.67
CA LEU A 113 28.96 51.51 -14.26
C LEU A 113 28.83 52.96 -13.74
N PRO A 114 28.26 53.18 -12.53
CA PRO A 114 28.06 54.52 -11.99
C PRO A 114 29.40 55.22 -11.72
N ARG A 115 29.73 56.24 -12.51
CA ARG A 115 30.96 57.03 -12.37
C ARG A 115 31.04 57.65 -10.97
N GLY A 116 32.02 57.22 -10.18
CA GLY A 116 32.36 57.81 -8.87
C GLY A 116 32.01 56.95 -7.66
N ALA A 117 31.29 55.84 -7.81
CA ALA A 117 31.17 54.83 -6.77
C ALA A 117 32.20 53.72 -7.03
N ALA A 118 33.16 53.55 -6.11
CA ALA A 118 33.89 52.28 -6.03
C ALA A 118 32.87 51.15 -5.82
N ALA A 119 33.17 49.94 -6.29
CA ALA A 119 32.37 48.76 -5.92
C ALA A 119 32.25 48.74 -4.38
N PRO A 120 31.03 48.54 -3.83
CA PRO A 120 30.83 48.57 -2.38
C PRO A 120 31.82 47.60 -1.72
N ALA A 121 32.55 48.07 -0.72
CA ALA A 121 33.48 47.21 0.02
C ALA A 121 32.71 46.01 0.56
N LEU A 122 33.27 44.80 0.42
CA LEU A 122 32.55 43.55 0.63
C LEU A 122 31.82 43.56 1.99
N GLY A 123 30.48 43.42 1.96
CA GLY A 123 29.63 43.53 3.15
C GLY A 123 28.97 44.90 3.42
N THR A 124 29.14 45.91 2.55
CA THR A 124 28.43 47.21 2.68
C THR A 124 27.14 47.32 1.86
N GLY A 125 26.92 46.43 0.88
CA GLY A 125 25.69 46.34 0.09
C GLY A 125 25.88 45.44 -1.14
N ILE A 126 24.80 44.86 -1.66
CA ILE A 126 24.87 43.90 -2.79
C ILE A 126 25.25 44.61 -4.08
N ASN A 127 26.18 44.02 -4.85
CA ASN A 127 26.65 44.53 -6.13
C ASN A 127 25.53 44.53 -7.19
N TYR A 128 25.19 45.70 -7.77
CA TYR A 128 24.19 45.82 -8.83
C TYR A 128 24.46 44.93 -10.06
N PHE A 129 25.73 44.63 -10.37
CA PHE A 129 26.07 43.69 -11.44
C PHE A 129 25.61 42.26 -11.11
N SER A 130 25.79 41.80 -9.87
CA SER A 130 25.29 40.50 -9.40
C SER A 130 23.76 40.41 -9.53
N VAL A 131 23.03 41.46 -9.17
CA VAL A 131 21.55 41.47 -9.26
C VAL A 131 21.06 41.50 -10.72
N VAL A 132 21.82 42.11 -11.65
CA VAL A 132 21.54 42.04 -13.09
C VAL A 132 21.78 40.62 -13.63
N CYS A 133 22.87 39.96 -13.26
CA CYS A 133 23.15 38.57 -13.63
C CYS A 133 22.07 37.61 -13.07
N LEU A 134 21.65 37.78 -11.82
CA LEU A 134 20.51 37.06 -11.23
C LEU A 134 19.23 37.23 -12.06
N LEU A 135 18.91 38.46 -12.48
CA LEU A 135 17.71 38.72 -13.27
C LEU A 135 17.79 38.10 -14.68
N ARG A 136 18.95 38.19 -15.37
CA ARG A 136 19.16 37.47 -16.64
C ARG A 136 19.01 35.95 -16.44
N GLY A 137 19.56 35.40 -15.35
CA GLY A 137 19.38 34.00 -14.98
C GLY A 137 17.90 33.60 -14.86
N ARG A 138 17.11 34.38 -14.10
CA ARG A 138 15.65 34.16 -13.95
C ARG A 138 14.89 34.24 -15.27
N VAL A 139 15.24 35.17 -16.14
CA VAL A 139 14.60 35.31 -17.46
C VAL A 139 14.93 34.10 -18.35
N HIS A 140 16.18 33.62 -18.37
CA HIS A 140 16.53 32.40 -19.09
C HIS A 140 15.86 31.15 -18.50
N ASP A 141 15.68 31.07 -17.18
CA ASP A 141 14.97 29.98 -16.50
C ASP A 141 13.47 29.97 -16.87
N ALA A 142 12.83 31.15 -16.93
CA ALA A 142 11.45 31.31 -17.39
C ALA A 142 11.25 31.02 -18.90
N LEU A 143 12.33 31.08 -19.69
CA LEU A 143 12.38 30.69 -21.10
C LEU A 143 12.85 29.23 -21.30
N ASP A 144 12.81 28.38 -20.26
CA ASP A 144 13.28 26.97 -20.25
C ASP A 144 14.75 26.78 -20.75
N ASN A 145 15.59 27.83 -20.72
CA ASN A 145 16.99 27.83 -21.19
C ASN A 145 17.99 27.56 -20.05
N PHE A 146 17.87 26.39 -19.40
CA PHE A 146 18.61 26.06 -18.17
C PHE A 146 20.14 26.21 -18.24
N PRO A 147 20.87 25.81 -19.30
CA PRO A 147 22.34 25.96 -19.33
C PRO A 147 22.81 27.41 -19.28
N ARG A 148 22.09 28.32 -19.97
CA ARG A 148 22.34 29.77 -19.90
C ARG A 148 21.97 30.31 -18.52
N ALA A 149 20.83 29.89 -17.95
CA ALA A 149 20.43 30.31 -16.60
C ALA A 149 21.49 29.97 -15.54
N ILE A 150 22.04 28.74 -15.57
CA ILE A 150 23.13 28.29 -14.68
C ILE A 150 24.36 29.19 -14.80
N LYS A 151 24.82 29.48 -16.04
CA LYS A 151 25.97 30.38 -16.28
C LYS A 151 25.77 31.76 -15.66
N TRP A 152 24.58 32.35 -15.82
CA TRP A 152 24.25 33.67 -15.26
C TRP A 152 24.12 33.67 -13.74
N TYR A 153 23.55 32.62 -13.13
CA TYR A 153 23.49 32.51 -11.67
C TYR A 153 24.88 32.29 -11.04
N ARG A 154 25.77 31.48 -11.66
CA ARG A 154 27.18 31.34 -11.20
C ARG A 154 27.90 32.69 -11.24
N ALA A 155 27.81 33.41 -12.36
CA ALA A 155 28.40 34.74 -12.49
C ALA A 155 27.82 35.77 -11.50
N ALA A 156 26.57 35.62 -11.06
CA ALA A 156 25.98 36.44 -10.01
C ALA A 156 26.66 36.20 -8.65
N LEU A 157 26.95 34.94 -8.30
CA LEU A 157 27.61 34.58 -7.03
C LEU A 157 29.10 34.92 -7.05
N GLU A 158 29.80 34.72 -8.18
CA GLU A 158 31.19 35.13 -8.36
C GLU A 158 31.36 36.66 -8.24
N ALA A 159 30.36 37.42 -8.69
CA ALA A 159 30.33 38.88 -8.56
C ALA A 159 29.93 39.39 -7.16
N ASP A 160 29.23 38.57 -6.37
CA ASP A 160 28.86 38.86 -4.98
C ASP A 160 28.41 37.57 -4.23
N PRO A 161 29.25 37.02 -3.32
CA PRO A 161 28.90 35.82 -2.56
C PRO A 161 27.66 35.97 -1.67
N PHE A 162 27.24 37.19 -1.32
CA PHE A 162 26.05 37.45 -0.49
C PHE A 162 24.71 37.31 -1.23
N ASN A 163 24.72 37.11 -2.55
CA ASN A 163 23.48 36.98 -3.33
C ASN A 163 22.83 35.60 -3.15
N TYR A 164 22.22 35.37 -1.98
CA TYR A 164 21.54 34.12 -1.64
C TYR A 164 20.43 33.74 -2.63
N GLU A 165 19.75 34.71 -3.25
CA GLU A 165 18.73 34.43 -4.26
C GLU A 165 19.31 33.68 -5.49
N ALA A 166 20.56 33.96 -5.88
CA ALA A 166 21.24 33.23 -6.95
C ALA A 166 21.67 31.81 -6.50
N PHE A 167 22.10 31.67 -5.24
CA PHE A 167 22.44 30.38 -4.64
C PHE A 167 21.21 29.47 -4.53
N GLN A 168 20.10 29.98 -4.00
CA GLN A 168 18.83 29.25 -3.90
C GLN A 168 18.29 28.87 -5.29
N ALA A 169 18.41 29.74 -6.29
CA ALA A 169 18.01 29.42 -7.67
C ALA A 169 18.83 28.27 -8.28
N LEU A 170 20.12 28.13 -7.94
CA LEU A 170 20.97 27.02 -8.40
C LEU A 170 20.74 25.72 -7.62
N VAL A 171 20.91 25.78 -6.29
CA VAL A 171 20.96 24.60 -5.40
C VAL A 171 19.56 24.15 -5.01
N GLY A 172 18.68 25.09 -4.63
CA GLY A 172 17.31 24.81 -4.21
C GLY A 172 16.40 24.29 -5.34
N SER A 173 16.68 24.66 -6.60
CA SER A 173 16.04 24.03 -7.78
C SER A 173 16.91 22.96 -8.45
N HIS A 174 17.92 22.44 -7.75
CA HIS A 174 18.74 21.27 -8.12
C HIS A 174 19.30 21.29 -9.55
N LYS A 175 19.71 22.46 -10.06
CA LYS A 175 20.22 22.61 -11.43
C LYS A 175 21.66 22.11 -11.62
N LEU A 176 22.43 22.01 -10.53
CA LEU A 176 23.83 21.58 -10.50
C LEU A 176 23.97 20.13 -10.01
N SER A 177 24.98 19.41 -10.46
CA SER A 177 25.38 18.12 -9.85
C SER A 177 26.12 18.33 -8.51
N ASN A 178 26.30 17.27 -7.70
CA ASN A 178 26.93 17.42 -6.38
C ASN A 178 28.38 17.95 -6.46
N THR A 179 29.16 17.45 -7.42
CA THR A 179 30.54 17.91 -7.65
C THR A 179 30.58 19.39 -8.03
N GLU A 180 29.66 19.83 -8.90
CA GLU A 180 29.53 21.23 -9.31
C GLU A 180 29.05 22.17 -8.18
N GLU A 181 28.25 21.67 -7.24
CA GLU A 181 27.86 22.43 -6.05
C GLU A 181 29.06 22.65 -5.11
N VAL A 182 29.89 21.62 -4.90
CA VAL A 182 31.12 21.71 -4.10
C VAL A 182 32.17 22.61 -4.77
N GLU A 183 32.40 22.44 -6.07
CA GLU A 183 33.28 23.30 -6.87
C GLU A 183 32.83 24.77 -6.85
N LEU A 184 31.51 25.01 -6.92
CA LEU A 184 30.95 26.36 -6.82
C LEU A 184 31.23 26.98 -5.46
N VAL A 185 30.96 26.29 -4.34
CA VAL A 185 31.23 26.88 -3.01
C VAL A 185 32.74 27.09 -2.80
N ALA A 186 33.59 26.23 -3.35
CA ALA A 186 35.04 26.37 -3.30
C ALA A 186 35.60 27.51 -4.17
N SER A 187 34.89 27.93 -5.23
CA SER A 187 35.32 29.04 -6.11
C SER A 187 34.95 30.44 -5.57
N LEU A 188 34.06 30.53 -4.58
CA LEU A 188 33.63 31.82 -4.02
C LEU A 188 34.71 32.47 -3.15
N SER A 189 35.01 33.73 -3.42
CA SER A 189 36.00 34.54 -2.70
C SER A 189 35.45 35.11 -1.37
N ILE A 190 35.07 34.22 -0.45
CA ILE A 190 34.50 34.59 0.86
C ILE A 190 35.63 35.01 1.84
N PRO A 191 35.56 36.19 2.48
CA PRO A 191 36.53 36.60 3.49
C PRO A 191 36.54 35.67 4.72
N PRO A 192 37.69 35.43 5.37
CA PRO A 192 37.78 34.54 6.53
C PRO A 192 36.94 35.00 7.73
N GLN A 193 36.62 36.30 7.81
CA GLN A 193 35.72 36.89 8.81
C GLN A 193 34.26 36.47 8.63
N GLN A 194 33.91 35.94 7.45
CA GLN A 194 32.56 35.57 7.03
C GLN A 194 32.47 34.07 6.68
N ALA A 195 33.39 33.25 7.20
CA ALA A 195 33.47 31.81 6.94
C ALA A 195 32.17 31.05 7.31
N TRP A 196 31.36 31.58 8.22
CA TRP A 196 30.00 31.06 8.50
C TRP A 196 29.14 30.95 7.23
N LEU A 197 29.29 31.86 6.26
CA LEU A 197 28.55 31.85 5.00
C LEU A 197 28.98 30.67 4.11
N ALA A 198 30.29 30.40 4.06
CA ALA A 198 30.83 29.24 3.35
C ALA A 198 30.32 27.93 3.99
N HIS A 199 30.36 27.82 5.32
CA HIS A 199 29.82 26.66 6.03
C HIS A 199 28.30 26.50 5.82
N LEU A 200 27.53 27.59 5.80
CA LEU A 200 26.09 27.56 5.53
C LEU A 200 25.78 27.13 4.09
N TYR A 201 26.50 27.62 3.09
CA TYR A 201 26.34 27.19 1.70
C TYR A 201 26.69 25.71 1.55
N THR A 202 27.82 25.25 2.11
CA THR A 202 28.17 23.81 2.17
C THR A 202 27.06 22.99 2.85
N ALA A 203 26.44 23.50 3.92
CA ALA A 203 25.34 22.84 4.62
C ALA A 203 24.01 22.77 3.82
N ARG A 204 23.81 23.66 2.84
CA ARG A 204 22.65 23.65 1.92
C ARG A 204 22.90 22.86 0.64
N CYS A 205 24.16 22.62 0.25
CA CYS A 205 24.52 21.73 -0.86
C CYS A 205 24.06 20.28 -0.61
N LYS A 206 24.05 19.47 -1.67
CA LYS A 206 23.66 18.06 -1.61
C LYS A 206 24.55 17.23 -0.68
N LYS A 207 23.90 16.33 0.05
CA LYS A 207 24.40 15.82 1.34
C LYS A 207 25.01 14.42 1.26
N TYR A 208 25.01 13.84 0.06
CA TYR A 208 25.25 12.42 -0.15
C TYR A 208 26.72 12.02 0.02
N GLU A 209 27.70 12.85 -0.38
CA GLU A 209 29.12 12.49 -0.34
C GLU A 209 29.86 12.98 0.91
N GLN A 210 29.28 13.92 1.65
CA GLN A 210 30.00 14.66 2.69
C GLN A 210 29.89 14.09 4.11
N GLY A 211 29.13 13.01 4.34
CA GLY A 211 29.00 12.25 5.59
C GLY A 211 29.54 12.91 6.88
N SER A 212 30.80 12.63 7.22
CA SER A 212 31.51 13.13 8.40
C SER A 212 31.97 14.60 8.30
N SER A 213 32.26 15.09 7.09
CA SER A 213 32.58 16.50 6.83
C SER A 213 31.37 17.39 7.10
N LEU A 214 30.18 17.00 6.63
CA LEU A 214 28.95 17.78 6.83
C LEU A 214 28.51 17.82 8.31
N GLU A 215 28.69 16.72 9.03
CA GLU A 215 28.46 16.70 10.48
C GLU A 215 29.41 17.69 11.20
N SER A 216 30.67 17.79 10.76
CA SER A 216 31.63 18.77 11.28
C SER A 216 31.31 20.23 10.89
N THR A 217 30.78 20.49 9.69
CA THR A 217 30.41 21.87 9.29
C THR A 217 29.13 22.32 9.97
N LEU A 218 28.16 21.43 10.17
CA LEU A 218 26.98 21.68 11.01
C LEU A 218 27.40 21.90 12.47
N ALA A 219 28.26 21.06 13.04
CA ALA A 219 28.77 21.25 14.40
C ALA A 219 29.56 22.58 14.56
N ALA A 220 30.28 23.02 13.52
CA ALA A 220 30.95 24.33 13.53
C ALA A 220 29.96 25.51 13.47
N LEU A 221 28.82 25.37 12.78
CA LEU A 221 27.74 26.37 12.80
C LEU A 221 27.01 26.41 14.15
N GLU A 222 26.75 25.23 14.73
CA GLU A 222 25.99 25.07 15.97
C GLU A 222 26.77 25.42 17.24
N GLY A 223 28.08 25.16 17.25
CA GLY A 223 28.93 25.31 18.42
C GLY A 223 28.94 26.72 18.99
N GLU A 224 29.11 26.83 20.31
CA GLU A 224 29.23 28.11 21.00
C GLU A 224 30.53 28.85 20.60
N PRO A 225 30.50 30.18 20.41
CA PRO A 225 31.71 30.97 20.25
C PRO A 225 32.52 30.94 21.55
N SER A 226 33.80 30.56 21.48
CA SER A 226 34.62 30.37 22.67
C SER A 226 34.80 31.68 23.46
N PRO A 227 34.46 31.73 24.77
CA PRO A 227 34.32 32.99 25.52
C PRO A 227 35.63 33.75 25.81
N GLY A 228 36.78 33.30 25.26
CA GLY A 228 38.09 33.93 25.45
C GLY A 228 38.57 34.84 24.30
N GLY A 229 38.12 34.63 23.07
CA GLY A 229 38.71 35.30 21.89
C GLY A 229 38.29 36.76 21.71
N GLY A 230 37.00 37.06 21.90
CA GLY A 230 36.41 38.37 21.58
C GLY A 230 36.96 39.51 22.43
N ALA A 231 37.25 39.28 23.72
CA ALA A 231 37.77 40.31 24.61
C ALA A 231 39.19 40.77 24.23
N GLN A 232 40.07 39.82 23.87
CA GLN A 232 41.42 40.14 23.42
C GLN A 232 41.43 40.76 22.02
N GLN A 233 40.62 40.27 21.08
CA GLN A 233 40.52 40.91 19.75
C GLN A 233 39.90 42.32 19.82
N ALA A 234 38.88 42.54 20.66
CA ALA A 234 38.32 43.87 20.88
C ALA A 234 39.34 44.82 21.53
N GLN A 235 40.12 44.36 22.52
CA GLN A 235 41.22 45.15 23.08
C GLN A 235 42.32 45.42 22.05
N HIS A 236 42.69 44.46 21.22
CA HIS A 236 43.75 44.65 20.21
C HIS A 236 43.28 45.55 19.05
N GLN A 237 42.01 45.46 18.62
CA GLN A 237 41.41 46.40 17.67
C GLN A 237 41.25 47.80 18.27
N GLN A 238 40.81 47.92 19.53
CA GLN A 238 40.75 49.23 20.19
C GLN A 238 42.16 49.82 20.35
N GLN A 239 43.17 49.04 20.71
CA GLN A 239 44.56 49.49 20.77
C GLN A 239 45.11 49.86 19.38
N ALA A 240 44.80 49.09 18.33
CA ALA A 240 45.21 49.40 16.95
C ALA A 240 44.51 50.67 16.42
N GLN A 241 43.22 50.85 16.70
CA GLN A 241 42.48 52.08 16.40
C GLN A 241 42.99 53.26 17.23
N HIS A 242 43.38 53.05 18.49
CA HIS A 242 43.96 54.09 19.34
C HIS A 242 45.38 54.47 18.87
N GLN A 243 46.18 53.51 18.39
CA GLN A 243 47.48 53.74 17.76
C GLN A 243 47.35 54.44 16.40
N GLN A 244 46.39 54.05 15.56
CA GLN A 244 46.09 54.77 14.31
C GLN A 244 45.56 56.17 14.58
N ALA A 245 44.70 56.37 15.59
CA ALA A 245 44.25 57.70 16.02
C ALA A 245 45.38 58.54 16.62
N GLN A 246 46.34 57.92 17.32
CA GLN A 246 47.56 58.58 17.80
C GLN A 246 48.51 58.94 16.65
N GLN A 247 48.71 58.07 15.66
CA GLN A 247 49.50 58.36 14.45
C GLN A 247 48.84 59.47 13.61
N GLN A 248 47.52 59.44 13.42
CA GLN A 248 46.79 60.52 12.75
C GLN A 248 46.81 61.83 13.55
N ARG A 249 46.83 61.77 14.89
CA ARG A 249 47.06 62.96 15.74
C ARG A 249 48.49 63.49 15.64
N GLN A 250 49.51 62.63 15.60
CA GLN A 250 50.92 63.02 15.42
C GLN A 250 51.14 63.63 14.02
N GLN A 251 50.54 63.04 12.97
CA GLN A 251 50.56 63.61 11.62
C GLN A 251 49.85 64.97 11.54
N ARG A 252 48.74 65.17 12.27
CA ARG A 252 48.09 66.48 12.39
C ARG A 252 48.88 67.48 13.24
N GLN A 253 49.65 67.03 14.22
CA GLN A 253 50.52 67.88 15.05
C GLN A 253 51.75 68.40 14.30
N HIS A 254 52.24 67.70 13.28
CA HIS A 254 53.30 68.22 12.39
C HIS A 254 52.82 69.25 11.36
N ALA A 255 51.51 69.51 11.25
CA ALA A 255 50.93 70.41 10.24
C ALA A 255 50.45 71.77 10.80
N GLY A 256 50.71 72.10 12.06
CA GLY A 256 50.22 73.33 12.69
C GLY A 256 51.08 73.83 13.85
N GLY A 257 52.10 74.63 13.53
CA GLY A 257 52.89 75.36 14.53
C GLY A 257 52.40 76.79 14.74
N GLY A 258 52.07 77.15 15.99
CA GLY A 258 51.87 78.54 16.43
C GLY A 258 50.74 78.75 17.44
N GLY A 259 51.06 79.18 18.67
CA GLY A 259 50.06 79.65 19.65
C GLY A 259 50.32 79.24 21.10
N ALA A 260 50.66 80.22 21.94
CA ALA A 260 51.17 80.06 23.31
C ALA A 260 50.16 79.63 24.42
N ALA A 261 50.69 78.82 25.36
CA ALA A 261 50.68 79.02 26.83
C ALA A 261 49.48 78.69 27.77
N THR A 262 49.88 78.33 29.01
CA THR A 262 49.19 78.29 30.32
C THR A 262 48.54 76.98 30.82
N THR A 263 48.42 76.88 32.16
CA THR A 263 48.51 75.66 32.99
C THR A 263 47.21 75.42 33.85
N PRO A 264 47.17 74.73 35.02
CA PRO A 264 46.60 73.36 35.08
C PRO A 264 45.55 73.07 36.20
N ALA A 265 45.15 71.79 36.27
CA ALA A 265 44.90 70.99 37.50
C ALA A 265 43.47 70.80 38.09
N LYS A 266 43.38 69.73 38.91
CA LYS A 266 42.33 69.23 39.84
C LYS A 266 41.16 68.47 39.18
N SER A 267 40.86 67.19 39.47
CA SER A 267 40.82 66.36 40.71
C SER A 267 39.56 66.53 41.56
N THR A 268 38.76 65.46 41.72
CA THR A 268 38.16 64.99 43.00
C THR A 268 37.53 63.61 42.81
N ALA A 269 37.47 62.81 43.88
CA ALA A 269 36.88 61.47 43.93
C ALA A 269 35.93 61.32 45.14
N SER A 270 34.94 60.43 45.04
CA SER A 270 34.14 59.79 46.12
C SER A 270 33.15 58.81 45.43
N SER A 271 33.02 57.51 45.71
CA SER A 271 32.75 56.79 46.98
C SER A 271 31.38 57.16 47.59
N HIS A 272 30.52 56.28 48.15
CA HIS A 272 30.47 54.83 48.45
C HIS A 272 29.09 54.25 47.97
N THR A 273 28.63 52.99 48.11
CA THR A 273 28.41 52.11 49.31
C THR A 273 28.06 50.65 48.93
N LEU A 274 28.28 49.70 49.85
CA LEU A 274 27.92 48.27 49.77
C LEU A 274 26.41 48.03 50.08
N GLY A 275 25.70 47.05 49.50
CA GLY A 275 25.69 45.58 49.80
C GLY A 275 24.23 45.15 50.16
N PRO A 276 23.87 43.88 50.47
CA PRO A 276 24.57 42.58 50.39
C PRO A 276 23.75 41.45 49.65
N GLN A 277 24.26 40.20 49.66
CA GLN A 277 23.55 38.96 49.24
C GLN A 277 22.87 38.23 50.42
N PRO A 278 22.07 37.17 50.15
CA PRO A 278 22.16 35.91 50.90
C PRO A 278 22.25 34.63 50.02
N MET A 279 22.72 33.52 50.61
CA MET A 279 22.91 32.19 49.99
C MET A 279 21.85 31.15 50.41
N ALA A 280 21.80 30.00 49.71
CA ALA A 280 21.52 28.59 50.15
C ALA A 280 20.65 27.81 49.14
N LEU A 281 20.73 26.47 48.93
CA LEU A 281 21.69 25.41 49.33
C LEU A 281 21.49 24.15 48.41
N SER A 282 22.49 23.25 48.37
CA SER A 282 22.55 21.96 47.61
C SER A 282 21.83 20.79 48.33
N PRO A 283 21.73 19.53 47.78
CA PRO A 283 22.86 18.58 47.65
C PRO A 283 22.82 17.53 46.47
N LEU A 284 23.88 16.69 46.42
CA LEU A 284 24.22 15.55 45.51
C LEU A 284 23.96 14.16 46.19
N PRO A 285 24.43 12.95 45.75
CA PRO A 285 24.97 12.41 44.46
C PRO A 285 24.35 11.00 44.04
N GLU A 286 25.10 10.20 43.24
CA GLU A 286 25.03 8.72 43.01
C GLU A 286 23.99 8.19 41.97
N GLU A 287 24.22 7.13 41.15
CA GLU A 287 25.39 6.30 40.76
C GLU A 287 25.08 5.53 39.42
N ALA A 288 26.01 4.66 38.95
CA ALA A 288 25.91 3.66 37.85
C ALA A 288 26.44 4.05 36.44
N GLU A 289 27.01 3.16 35.60
CA GLU A 289 27.66 1.84 35.77
C GLU A 289 28.58 1.57 34.55
N ALA A 290 29.53 0.63 34.63
CA ALA A 290 30.47 0.31 33.53
C ALA A 290 29.83 -0.57 32.42
N PRO A 291 30.46 -0.70 31.23
CA PRO A 291 31.44 -1.79 31.10
C PRO A 291 32.66 -1.52 30.19
N SER A 292 33.62 -2.43 30.27
CA SER A 292 34.72 -2.67 29.32
C SER A 292 34.86 -4.20 29.11
N PRO A 293 35.83 -4.74 28.36
CA PRO A 293 36.66 -4.17 27.30
C PRO A 293 36.60 -4.99 25.98
N ALA A 294 37.14 -4.44 24.88
CA ALA A 294 37.50 -5.25 23.71
C ALA A 294 38.81 -4.77 23.06
N SER A 295 39.83 -5.62 23.14
CA SER A 295 41.09 -5.61 22.40
C SER A 295 41.61 -7.04 22.51
N PRO A 296 42.27 -7.63 21.48
CA PRO A 296 43.70 -7.34 21.34
C PRO A 296 44.32 -7.47 19.93
N MET A 297 45.45 -6.76 19.75
CA MET A 297 46.60 -7.12 18.88
C MET A 297 46.39 -6.98 17.34
N SER A 298 47.43 -6.77 16.51
CA SER A 298 48.86 -7.02 16.73
C SER A 298 49.83 -6.22 15.81
N PHE A 299 50.99 -5.82 16.35
CA PHE A 299 52.31 -5.50 15.72
C PHE A 299 52.46 -4.47 14.56
N ALA A 300 53.59 -3.76 14.38
CA ALA A 300 54.65 -3.22 15.28
C ALA A 300 55.70 -2.39 14.50
N GLY A 301 56.50 -1.58 15.23
CA GLY A 301 57.68 -0.82 14.76
C GLY A 301 57.34 0.65 14.44
N GLY A 302 57.92 1.70 15.04
CA GLY A 302 59.22 1.87 15.72
C GLY A 302 60.05 2.89 14.90
N ALA A 303 60.57 4.01 15.41
CA ALA A 303 60.91 4.39 16.79
C ALA A 303 60.81 5.93 17.08
N GLY A 304 61.16 6.32 18.32
CA GLY A 304 60.97 7.63 19.02
C GLY A 304 61.27 8.97 18.31
N GLY A 305 60.97 10.13 18.93
CA GLY A 305 60.35 10.36 20.26
C GLY A 305 60.59 11.77 20.85
N GLY A 306 59.51 12.46 21.24
CA GLY A 306 59.44 13.62 22.17
C GLY A 306 59.98 14.99 21.69
N ASP A 307 59.40 16.14 22.02
CA ASP A 307 58.13 16.47 22.70
C ASP A 307 57.68 17.89 22.29
N ALA A 308 56.38 18.10 22.03
CA ALA A 308 55.62 19.36 22.18
C ALA A 308 54.20 19.20 21.60
N SER A 309 53.30 18.57 22.35
CA SER A 309 51.92 18.33 21.91
C SER A 309 51.04 19.60 21.96
N ALA A 310 50.99 20.34 20.87
CA ALA A 310 49.85 21.19 20.55
C ALA A 310 48.82 20.34 19.80
N GLY A 311 47.80 19.83 20.50
CA GLY A 311 46.62 19.25 19.84
C GLY A 311 45.91 20.32 19.00
N PRO A 312 45.24 19.96 17.89
CA PRO A 312 44.51 20.92 17.09
C PRO A 312 43.42 21.58 17.93
N LEU A 313 43.44 22.91 18.00
CA LEU A 313 42.41 23.69 18.69
C LEU A 313 41.02 23.40 18.08
N PRO A 314 39.96 23.28 18.89
CA PRO A 314 38.61 23.15 18.36
C PRO A 314 38.25 24.40 17.55
N ALA A 315 37.58 24.20 16.41
CA ALA A 315 37.13 25.30 15.57
C ALA A 315 36.19 26.24 16.34
N PRO A 316 36.30 27.57 16.16
CA PRO A 316 35.38 28.50 16.81
C PRO A 316 33.97 28.31 16.26
N GLY A 317 33.03 27.99 17.15
CA GLY A 317 31.62 27.84 16.79
C GLY A 317 30.94 29.19 16.55
N TRP A 318 29.91 29.21 15.70
CA TRP A 318 29.20 30.44 15.30
C TRP A 318 27.89 30.71 16.05
N GLY A 319 27.45 29.81 16.94
CA GLY A 319 26.27 30.00 17.78
C GLY A 319 24.92 29.98 17.04
N LEU A 320 24.87 29.40 15.83
CA LEU A 320 23.68 29.40 14.96
C LEU A 320 22.75 28.19 15.17
N HIS A 321 22.85 27.50 16.30
CA HIS A 321 22.10 26.25 16.57
C HIS A 321 20.57 26.40 16.58
N ASP A 322 20.05 27.55 17.00
CA ASP A 322 18.61 27.82 17.02
C ASP A 322 18.06 28.35 15.68
N ASN A 323 18.90 28.55 14.65
CA ASN A 323 18.46 29.05 13.36
C ASN A 323 17.69 27.98 12.57
N LEU A 324 16.46 28.30 12.16
CA LEU A 324 15.57 27.44 11.37
C LEU A 324 16.20 26.92 10.08
N ASP A 325 17.05 27.69 9.40
CA ASP A 325 17.76 27.22 8.19
C ASP A 325 18.79 26.13 8.50
N VAL A 326 19.55 26.28 9.60
CA VAL A 326 20.53 25.27 10.04
C VAL A 326 19.81 24.01 10.50
N ILE A 327 18.70 24.18 11.23
CA ILE A 327 17.82 23.10 11.66
C ILE A 327 17.20 22.37 10.47
N ALA A 328 16.73 23.07 9.43
CA ALA A 328 16.23 22.47 8.20
C ALA A 328 17.34 21.70 7.47
N CYS A 329 18.55 22.26 7.40
CA CYS A 329 19.70 21.57 6.80
C CYS A 329 20.07 20.28 7.54
N ARG A 330 20.04 20.31 8.88
CA ARG A 330 20.24 19.13 9.73
C ARG A 330 19.11 18.11 9.58
N ALA A 331 17.87 18.55 9.48
CA ALA A 331 16.71 17.68 9.25
C ALA A 331 16.80 16.94 7.91
N GLU A 332 17.17 17.62 6.82
CA GLU A 332 17.44 16.99 5.52
C GLU A 332 18.61 15.99 5.60
N TRP A 333 19.69 16.31 6.32
CA TRP A 333 20.79 15.36 6.54
C TRP A 333 20.33 14.12 7.31
N LEU A 334 19.58 14.28 8.41
CA LEU A 334 18.98 13.18 9.16
C LEU A 334 18.02 12.35 8.29
N TYR A 335 17.27 12.99 7.40
CA TYR A 335 16.39 12.30 6.44
C TYR A 335 17.21 11.43 5.47
N HIS A 336 18.26 11.97 4.85
CA HIS A 336 19.15 11.20 3.97
C HIS A 336 19.95 10.13 4.72
N ARG A 337 20.21 10.31 6.02
CA ARG A 337 20.78 9.29 6.91
C ARG A 337 19.80 8.14 7.19
N GLY A 338 18.50 8.29 6.88
CA GLY A 338 17.43 7.36 7.25
C GLY A 338 16.96 7.47 8.69
N ALA A 339 17.41 8.50 9.43
CA ALA A 339 17.05 8.78 10.82
C ALA A 339 15.70 9.54 10.90
N TYR A 340 14.66 8.98 10.30
CA TYR A 340 13.37 9.66 10.10
C TYR A 340 12.69 10.08 11.42
N ALA A 341 12.88 9.33 12.51
CA ALA A 341 12.34 9.66 13.82
C ALA A 341 12.96 10.92 14.43
N GLU A 342 14.29 11.06 14.35
CA GLU A 342 15.03 12.23 14.82
C GLU A 342 14.75 13.44 13.92
N CYS A 343 14.72 13.25 12.59
CA CYS A 343 14.30 14.26 11.62
C CYS A 343 12.88 14.79 11.94
N TYR A 344 11.92 13.89 12.20
CA TYR A 344 10.56 14.29 12.56
C TYR A 344 10.52 15.07 13.88
N ALA A 345 11.24 14.63 14.92
CA ALA A 345 11.26 15.31 16.21
C ALA A 345 11.87 16.72 16.12
N LEU A 346 13.02 16.84 15.42
CA LEU A 346 13.70 18.11 15.18
C LEU A 346 12.83 19.09 14.39
N THR A 347 12.20 18.62 13.31
CA THR A 347 11.31 19.46 12.48
C THR A 347 10.01 19.80 13.19
N ALA A 348 9.43 18.90 14.00
CA ALA A 348 8.26 19.21 14.81
C ALA A 348 8.55 20.34 15.81
N ALA A 349 9.65 20.25 16.56
CA ALA A 349 10.08 21.30 17.49
C ALA A 349 10.35 22.65 16.78
N ALA A 350 10.94 22.62 15.58
CA ALA A 350 11.12 23.81 14.76
C ALA A 350 9.78 24.44 14.33
N LEU A 351 8.83 23.61 13.91
CA LEU A 351 7.49 24.03 13.44
C LEU A 351 6.50 24.35 14.56
N GLU A 352 6.85 24.06 15.82
CA GLU A 352 6.19 24.56 17.03
C GLU A 352 6.73 25.95 17.42
N ARG A 353 8.03 26.20 17.23
CA ARG A 353 8.66 27.52 17.42
C ARG A 353 8.23 28.53 16.36
N ASP A 354 8.26 28.14 15.09
CA ASP A 354 7.76 28.92 13.95
C ASP A 354 6.87 28.06 13.04
N PRO A 355 5.54 28.21 13.10
CA PRO A 355 4.60 27.52 12.23
C PRO A 355 4.83 27.75 10.72
N TYR A 356 5.45 28.86 10.34
CA TYR A 356 5.54 29.36 8.96
C TYR A 356 6.87 29.02 8.25
N ALA A 357 7.78 28.29 8.91
CA ALA A 357 9.10 27.95 8.38
C ALA A 357 9.02 27.02 7.14
N THR A 358 9.07 27.61 5.94
CA THR A 358 8.81 26.89 4.67
C THR A 358 9.81 25.78 4.36
N GLU A 359 11.09 26.02 4.62
CA GLU A 359 12.19 25.09 4.33
C GLU A 359 12.12 23.81 5.19
N CYS A 360 11.51 23.91 6.37
CA CYS A 360 11.36 22.80 7.30
C CYS A 360 10.18 21.86 6.94
N LEU A 361 9.20 22.35 6.15
CA LEU A 361 8.00 21.59 5.82
C LEU A 361 8.27 20.37 4.91
N PRO A 362 9.04 20.43 3.81
CA PRO A 362 9.32 19.25 2.99
C PRO A 362 9.95 18.07 3.75
N PRO A 363 11.04 18.21 4.52
CA PRO A 363 11.60 17.10 5.30
C PRO A 363 10.67 16.63 6.44
N HIS A 364 9.88 17.53 7.03
CA HIS A 364 8.84 17.14 8.00
C HIS A 364 7.76 16.25 7.39
N LEU A 365 7.21 16.64 6.23
CA LEU A 365 6.18 15.89 5.52
C LEU A 365 6.70 14.56 4.98
N ALA A 366 7.94 14.53 4.47
CA ALA A 366 8.59 13.31 4.00
C ALA A 366 8.86 12.33 5.16
N SER A 367 9.44 12.79 6.27
CA SER A 367 9.66 11.94 7.46
C SER A 367 8.34 11.45 8.07
N ALA A 368 7.29 12.28 8.10
CA ALA A 368 5.96 11.87 8.54
C ALA A 368 5.31 10.81 7.63
N LEU A 369 5.57 10.86 6.31
CA LEU A 369 5.14 9.85 5.34
C LEU A 369 5.84 8.51 5.55
N GLU A 370 7.17 8.50 5.69
CA GLU A 370 7.96 7.29 5.96
C GLU A 370 7.61 6.66 7.31
N LEU A 371 7.39 7.48 8.36
CA LEU A 371 6.91 7.03 9.67
C LEU A 371 5.41 6.68 9.68
N LYS A 372 4.70 6.82 8.56
CA LYS A 372 3.26 6.55 8.38
C LYS A 372 2.32 7.28 9.35
N LYS A 373 2.67 8.51 9.76
CA LYS A 373 1.90 9.35 10.69
C LYS A 373 0.69 10.03 10.02
N LYS A 374 -0.32 9.23 9.68
CA LYS A 374 -1.54 9.65 8.94
C LYS A 374 -2.26 10.85 9.59
N ASN A 375 -2.44 10.84 10.91
CA ASN A 375 -3.20 11.88 11.62
C ASN A 375 -2.52 13.25 11.57
N GLU A 376 -1.20 13.28 11.67
CA GLU A 376 -0.39 14.51 11.61
C GLU A 376 -0.32 15.07 10.19
N LEU A 377 -0.14 14.20 9.19
CA LEU A 377 -0.22 14.59 7.78
C LEU A 377 -1.60 15.19 7.44
N PHE A 378 -2.68 14.61 7.98
CA PHE A 378 -4.02 15.15 7.82
C PHE A 378 -4.18 16.52 8.48
N SER A 379 -3.80 16.66 9.75
CA SER A 379 -3.98 17.90 10.52
C SER A 379 -3.12 19.05 9.97
N ARG A 380 -1.85 18.79 9.66
CA ARG A 380 -0.92 19.76 9.06
C ARG A 380 -1.36 20.13 7.65
N GLY A 381 -1.79 19.16 6.85
CA GLY A 381 -2.26 19.39 5.48
C GLY A 381 -3.48 20.32 5.40
N HIS A 382 -4.45 20.17 6.30
CA HIS A 382 -5.62 21.06 6.35
C HIS A 382 -5.23 22.48 6.80
N LYS A 383 -4.45 22.62 7.88
CA LYS A 383 -3.95 23.94 8.34
C LYS A 383 -3.21 24.69 7.24
N LEU A 384 -2.30 24.02 6.52
CA LEU A 384 -1.53 24.64 5.43
C LEU A 384 -2.42 25.06 4.24
N VAL A 385 -3.51 24.34 3.96
CA VAL A 385 -4.46 24.72 2.89
C VAL A 385 -5.37 25.88 3.33
N GLU A 386 -5.73 25.97 4.61
CA GLU A 386 -6.48 27.09 5.19
C GLU A 386 -5.65 28.39 5.23
N GLU A 387 -4.38 28.29 5.64
CA GLU A 387 -3.46 29.43 5.77
C GLU A 387 -2.87 29.88 4.41
N HIS A 388 -2.49 28.92 3.56
CA HIS A 388 -1.69 29.14 2.34
C HIS A 388 -2.20 28.30 1.16
N PRO A 389 -3.39 28.59 0.60
CA PRO A 389 -3.97 27.84 -0.53
C PRO A 389 -3.24 28.05 -1.86
N ASP A 390 -2.39 29.07 -1.96
CA ASP A 390 -1.59 29.47 -3.13
C ASP A 390 -0.22 28.77 -3.20
N ARG A 391 0.32 28.31 -2.07
CA ARG A 391 1.62 27.62 -2.00
C ARG A 391 1.52 26.15 -2.42
N ALA A 392 2.51 25.68 -3.18
CA ALA A 392 2.58 24.28 -3.62
C ALA A 392 2.77 23.28 -2.46
N VAL A 393 3.50 23.68 -1.41
CA VAL A 393 3.79 22.84 -0.23
C VAL A 393 2.52 22.38 0.49
N SER A 394 1.47 23.21 0.53
CA SER A 394 0.18 22.88 1.14
C SER A 394 -0.53 21.73 0.42
N TRP A 395 -0.53 21.76 -0.92
CA TRP A 395 -1.12 20.70 -1.74
C TRP A 395 -0.25 19.45 -1.79
N PHE A 396 1.08 19.60 -1.64
CA PHE A 396 2.00 18.50 -1.43
C PHE A 396 1.75 17.78 -0.10
N ALA A 397 1.51 18.49 1.01
CA ALA A 397 1.15 17.88 2.30
C ALA A 397 -0.11 17.01 2.21
N VAL A 398 -1.15 17.51 1.54
CA VAL A 398 -2.37 16.75 1.24
C VAL A 398 -2.08 15.54 0.33
N GLY A 399 -1.20 15.71 -0.67
CA GLY A 399 -0.69 14.61 -1.49
C GLY A 399 -0.02 13.51 -0.67
N CYS A 400 0.90 13.87 0.24
CA CYS A 400 1.58 12.95 1.16
C CYS A 400 0.60 12.21 2.08
N TYR A 401 -0.43 12.90 2.60
CA TYR A 401 -1.51 12.24 3.35
C TYR A 401 -2.18 11.14 2.50
N TYR A 402 -2.62 11.47 1.27
CA TYR A 402 -3.29 10.49 0.42
C TYR A 402 -2.37 9.33 0.00
N MET A 403 -1.09 9.58 -0.26
CA MET A 403 -0.06 8.54 -0.47
C MET A 403 0.04 7.60 0.74
N CYS A 404 0.06 8.14 1.97
CA CYS A 404 0.09 7.35 3.20
C CYS A 404 -1.17 6.50 3.40
N THR A 405 -2.33 6.97 2.92
CA THR A 405 -3.59 6.21 2.92
C THR A 405 -3.75 5.25 1.73
N GLN A 406 -2.78 5.18 0.81
CA GLN A 406 -2.82 4.40 -0.43
C GLN A 406 -3.97 4.79 -1.39
N GLN A 407 -4.50 6.02 -1.28
CA GLN A 407 -5.52 6.56 -2.19
C GLN A 407 -4.85 7.33 -3.34
N PHE A 408 -4.14 6.59 -4.20
CA PHE A 408 -3.27 7.16 -5.23
C PHE A 408 -4.00 8.10 -6.20
N GLU A 409 -5.23 7.79 -6.62
CA GLU A 409 -6.08 8.69 -7.42
C GLU A 409 -6.17 10.12 -6.88
N GLN A 410 -6.44 10.25 -5.58
CA GLN A 410 -6.59 11.54 -4.93
C GLN A 410 -5.23 12.22 -4.75
N ALA A 411 -4.19 11.43 -4.40
CA ALA A 411 -2.82 11.93 -4.35
C ALA A 411 -2.39 12.55 -5.68
N ARG A 412 -2.63 11.88 -6.82
CA ARG A 412 -2.33 12.40 -8.17
C ARG A 412 -2.97 13.76 -8.42
N ARG A 413 -4.25 13.93 -8.07
CA ARG A 413 -4.98 15.19 -8.26
C ARG A 413 -4.36 16.35 -7.47
N PHE A 414 -3.99 16.13 -6.21
CA PHE A 414 -3.42 17.18 -5.36
C PHE A 414 -1.93 17.45 -5.64
N LEU A 415 -1.16 16.42 -5.97
CA LEU A 415 0.23 16.56 -6.42
C LEU A 415 0.32 17.27 -7.78
N GLY A 416 -0.57 16.95 -8.72
CA GLY A 416 -0.71 17.68 -9.99
C GLY A 416 -1.14 19.14 -9.82
N LYS A 417 -1.88 19.47 -8.74
CA LYS A 417 -2.15 20.87 -8.37
C LYS A 417 -0.91 21.55 -7.79
N ALA A 418 -0.12 20.85 -6.97
CA ALA A 418 1.13 21.38 -6.42
C ALA A 418 2.13 21.74 -7.53
N THR A 419 2.35 20.84 -8.51
CA THR A 419 3.26 21.06 -9.64
C THR A 419 2.77 22.10 -10.66
N ALA A 420 1.46 22.38 -10.68
CA ALA A 420 0.87 23.46 -11.48
C ALA A 420 0.99 24.85 -10.80
N LEU A 421 1.06 24.90 -9.47
CA LEU A 421 1.29 26.13 -8.71
C LEU A 421 2.77 26.52 -8.69
N ASP A 422 3.65 25.57 -8.38
CA ASP A 422 5.09 25.73 -8.49
C ASP A 422 5.70 24.61 -9.33
N ARG A 423 6.24 25.00 -10.49
CA ARG A 423 6.92 24.10 -11.43
C ARG A 423 8.31 23.72 -10.94
N GLY A 424 8.95 24.54 -10.11
CA GLY A 424 10.29 24.33 -9.53
C GLY A 424 10.31 23.45 -8.28
N PHE A 425 9.16 23.04 -7.75
CA PHE A 425 9.09 22.26 -6.52
C PHE A 425 9.34 20.76 -6.76
N ALA A 426 10.62 20.35 -6.67
CA ALA A 426 11.08 19.00 -6.99
C ALA A 426 10.39 17.85 -6.20
N PRO A 427 10.13 17.95 -4.88
CA PRO A 427 9.51 16.86 -4.12
C PRO A 427 8.11 16.48 -4.64
N ALA A 428 7.30 17.45 -5.09
CA ALA A 428 5.98 17.16 -5.66
C ALA A 428 6.07 16.43 -7.01
N TRP A 429 7.04 16.77 -7.87
CA TRP A 429 7.23 16.06 -9.14
C TRP A 429 7.66 14.60 -8.94
N VAL A 430 8.56 14.35 -7.99
CA VAL A 430 9.00 12.99 -7.64
C VAL A 430 7.84 12.20 -7.03
N ALA A 431 7.09 12.77 -6.07
CA ALA A 431 5.91 12.13 -5.49
C ALA A 431 4.78 11.89 -6.51
N PHE A 432 4.61 12.79 -7.50
CA PHE A 432 3.64 12.63 -8.58
C PHE A 432 3.99 11.43 -9.47
N GLY A 433 5.27 11.26 -9.82
CA GLY A 433 5.76 10.06 -10.48
C GLY A 433 5.55 8.79 -9.65
N HIS A 434 5.88 8.82 -8.35
CA HIS A 434 5.63 7.69 -7.44
C HIS A 434 4.15 7.32 -7.36
N ALA A 435 3.22 8.29 -7.41
CA ALA A 435 1.79 8.01 -7.38
C ALA A 435 1.31 7.20 -8.59
N PHE A 436 1.80 7.48 -9.80
CA PHE A 436 1.55 6.64 -10.98
C PHE A 436 2.24 5.28 -10.89
N ALA A 437 3.49 5.25 -10.41
CA ALA A 437 4.25 4.01 -10.24
C ALA A 437 3.57 3.03 -9.26
N MET A 438 2.89 3.53 -8.23
CA MET A 438 2.13 2.69 -7.28
C MET A 438 0.78 2.19 -7.81
N GLN A 439 0.35 2.65 -9.00
CA GLN A 439 -0.84 2.16 -9.71
C GLN A 439 -0.49 1.34 -10.97
N ASP A 440 0.79 1.00 -11.17
CA ASP A 440 1.33 0.34 -12.36
C ASP A 440 1.07 1.10 -13.69
N GLU A 441 0.84 2.41 -13.63
CA GLU A 441 0.67 3.28 -14.81
C GLU A 441 2.04 3.78 -15.35
N SER A 442 2.92 2.85 -15.73
CA SER A 442 4.33 3.12 -16.04
C SER A 442 4.58 4.18 -17.12
N ASP A 443 3.72 4.31 -18.15
CA ASP A 443 3.89 5.34 -19.19
C ASP A 443 3.69 6.76 -18.65
N GLN A 444 2.73 6.95 -17.73
CA GLN A 444 2.44 8.25 -17.11
C GLN A 444 3.48 8.58 -16.04
N ALA A 445 3.94 7.58 -15.28
CA ALA A 445 5.09 7.70 -14.38
C ALA A 445 6.35 8.15 -15.15
N MET A 446 6.65 7.51 -16.29
CA MET A 446 7.77 7.85 -17.16
C MET A 446 7.67 9.29 -17.70
N ALA A 447 6.47 9.75 -18.08
CA ALA A 447 6.25 11.14 -18.48
C ALA A 447 6.56 12.12 -17.33
N ALA A 448 6.05 11.86 -16.13
CA ALA A 448 6.28 12.69 -14.94
C ALA A 448 7.76 12.75 -14.54
N TYR A 449 8.47 11.61 -14.50
CA TYR A 449 9.90 11.59 -14.19
C TYR A 449 10.76 12.25 -15.27
N ARG A 450 10.42 12.10 -16.56
CA ARG A 450 11.13 12.82 -17.64
C ARG A 450 10.95 14.34 -17.52
N THR A 451 9.75 14.82 -17.18
CA THR A 451 9.54 16.25 -16.91
C THR A 451 10.30 16.70 -15.66
N ALA A 452 10.35 15.88 -14.62
CA ALA A 452 11.14 16.16 -13.42
C ALA A 452 12.64 16.23 -13.72
N HIS A 453 13.21 15.26 -14.44
CA HIS A 453 14.63 15.25 -14.81
C HIS A 453 15.02 16.45 -15.68
N ARG A 454 14.14 16.89 -16.60
CA ARG A 454 14.37 18.11 -17.39
C ARG A 454 14.43 19.38 -16.53
N LEU A 455 13.60 19.47 -15.49
CA LEU A 455 13.55 20.61 -14.57
C LEU A 455 14.67 20.56 -13.51
N PHE A 456 15.07 19.36 -13.10
CA PHE A 456 16.01 19.07 -12.02
C PHE A 456 17.16 18.17 -12.53
N PRO A 457 18.02 18.66 -13.45
CA PRO A 457 19.04 17.83 -14.10
C PRO A 457 20.09 17.30 -13.10
N GLY A 458 20.33 18.01 -12.00
CA GLY A 458 21.25 17.61 -10.94
C GLY A 458 20.66 16.72 -9.86
N LEU A 459 19.40 16.31 -9.97
CA LEU A 459 18.74 15.38 -9.03
C LEU A 459 18.71 13.97 -9.63
N HIS A 460 19.22 12.98 -8.89
CA HIS A 460 19.27 11.59 -9.36
C HIS A 460 17.96 10.82 -9.14
N ALA A 461 17.09 11.26 -8.22
CA ALA A 461 15.83 10.57 -7.90
C ALA A 461 14.87 10.38 -9.11
N PRO A 462 14.67 11.37 -10.03
CA PRO A 462 13.94 11.13 -11.27
C PRO A 462 14.55 10.05 -12.18
N LEU A 463 15.88 9.99 -12.28
CA LEU A 463 16.57 8.96 -13.07
C LEU A 463 16.45 7.57 -12.44
N MET A 464 16.43 7.49 -11.10
CA MET A 464 16.12 6.28 -10.35
C MET A 464 14.70 5.79 -10.66
N GLY A 465 13.70 6.67 -10.58
CA GLY A 465 12.31 6.35 -10.94
C GLY A 465 12.16 5.89 -12.40
N MET A 466 12.83 6.56 -13.35
CA MET A 466 12.88 6.12 -14.75
C MET A 466 13.53 4.73 -14.89
N GLY A 467 14.63 4.47 -14.19
CA GLY A 467 15.31 3.18 -14.20
C GLY A 467 14.43 2.05 -13.65
N GLN A 468 13.70 2.30 -12.56
CA GLN A 468 12.75 1.35 -11.96
C GLN A 468 11.58 1.05 -12.93
N GLU A 469 11.00 2.07 -13.57
CA GLU A 469 9.95 1.85 -14.57
C GLU A 469 10.48 1.10 -15.81
N TYR A 470 11.71 1.37 -16.28
CA TYR A 470 12.32 0.56 -17.33
C TYR A 470 12.58 -0.89 -16.89
N GLN A 471 12.97 -1.15 -15.63
CA GLN A 471 13.05 -2.52 -15.10
C GLN A 471 11.68 -3.21 -15.08
N ARG A 472 10.60 -2.50 -14.72
CA ARG A 472 9.21 -3.01 -14.70
C ARG A 472 8.74 -3.37 -16.12
N MET A 473 9.03 -2.52 -17.10
CA MET A 473 8.85 -2.79 -18.53
C MET A 473 9.82 -3.85 -19.11
N ASN A 474 10.72 -4.42 -18.29
CA ASN A 474 11.76 -5.38 -18.69
C ASN A 474 12.77 -4.86 -19.74
N ASN A 475 12.94 -3.54 -19.86
CA ASN A 475 13.94 -2.91 -20.72
C ASN A 475 15.24 -2.65 -19.93
N LEU A 476 15.98 -3.73 -19.67
CA LEU A 476 17.14 -3.72 -18.79
C LEU A 476 18.28 -2.81 -19.29
N GLY A 477 18.45 -2.67 -20.61
CA GLY A 477 19.52 -1.84 -21.19
C GLY A 477 19.31 -0.33 -21.02
N LEU A 478 18.07 0.17 -21.15
CA LEU A 478 17.77 1.56 -20.84
C LEU A 478 17.77 1.82 -19.32
N ALA A 479 17.35 0.84 -18.53
CA ALA A 479 17.47 0.91 -17.07
C ALA A 479 18.94 1.07 -16.64
N GLU A 480 19.86 0.29 -17.21
CA GLU A 480 21.31 0.38 -16.93
C GLU A 480 21.87 1.78 -17.20
N GLN A 481 21.46 2.40 -18.31
CA GLN A 481 21.86 3.76 -18.66
C GLN A 481 21.35 4.79 -17.64
N CYS A 482 20.07 4.69 -17.24
CA CYS A 482 19.47 5.59 -16.25
C CYS A 482 20.14 5.48 -14.88
N PHE A 483 20.35 4.25 -14.38
CA PHE A 483 21.02 4.03 -13.10
C PHE A 483 22.52 4.38 -13.15
N SER A 484 23.20 4.16 -14.28
CA SER A 484 24.59 4.60 -14.46
C SER A 484 24.72 6.13 -14.48
N GLN A 485 23.72 6.85 -15.01
CA GLN A 485 23.67 8.30 -14.92
C GLN A 485 23.36 8.76 -13.49
N ALA A 486 22.42 8.13 -12.80
CA ALA A 486 22.13 8.40 -11.39
C ALA A 486 23.38 8.19 -10.50
N ALA A 487 24.14 7.11 -10.73
CA ALA A 487 25.38 6.80 -10.01
C ALA A 487 26.53 7.78 -10.31
N LYS A 488 26.54 8.43 -11.49
CA LYS A 488 27.48 9.52 -11.80
C LYS A 488 27.12 10.82 -11.10
N LEU A 489 25.83 11.11 -10.94
CA LEU A 489 25.35 12.28 -10.20
C LEU A 489 25.50 12.12 -8.68
N CYS A 490 25.35 10.88 -8.18
CA CYS A 490 25.39 10.56 -6.76
C CYS A 490 25.94 9.12 -6.54
N PRO A 491 27.26 8.94 -6.41
CA PRO A 491 27.91 7.62 -6.28
C PRO A 491 27.85 7.01 -4.87
N SER A 492 27.35 7.77 -3.90
CA SER A 492 27.32 7.42 -2.47
C SER A 492 25.92 7.11 -1.93
N ASP A 493 24.85 7.31 -2.71
CA ASP A 493 23.50 6.90 -2.29
C ASP A 493 23.36 5.36 -2.33
N PRO A 494 23.12 4.69 -1.18
CA PRO A 494 22.96 3.24 -1.14
C PRO A 494 21.73 2.74 -1.92
N LEU A 495 20.70 3.55 -2.18
CA LEU A 495 19.56 3.16 -3.02
C LEU A 495 19.98 2.96 -4.49
N VAL A 496 20.87 3.82 -5.01
CA VAL A 496 21.39 3.69 -6.39
C VAL A 496 22.18 2.39 -6.55
N ALA A 497 23.02 2.08 -5.56
CA ALA A 497 23.77 0.82 -5.52
C ALA A 497 22.85 -0.42 -5.37
N HIS A 498 21.75 -0.30 -4.61
CA HIS A 498 20.73 -1.35 -4.52
C HIS A 498 20.10 -1.65 -5.89
N GLU A 499 19.62 -0.63 -6.60
CA GLU A 499 18.96 -0.80 -7.88
C GLU A 499 19.88 -1.33 -8.99
N LEU A 500 21.16 -0.90 -9.01
CA LEU A 500 22.18 -1.50 -9.87
C LEU A 500 22.40 -3.00 -9.54
N GLY A 501 22.36 -3.37 -8.26
CA GLY A 501 22.42 -4.76 -7.82
C GLY A 501 21.20 -5.58 -8.26
N VAL A 502 19.99 -5.04 -8.13
CA VAL A 502 18.75 -5.67 -8.60
C VAL A 502 18.75 -5.83 -10.13
N LEU A 503 19.21 -4.81 -10.86
CA LEU A 503 19.37 -4.87 -12.31
C LEU A 503 20.36 -5.96 -12.71
N ALA A 504 21.54 -6.01 -12.10
CA ALA A 504 22.55 -7.03 -12.37
C ALA A 504 22.03 -8.45 -12.08
N TYR A 505 21.22 -8.64 -11.03
CA TYR A 505 20.54 -9.90 -10.73
C TYR A 505 19.55 -10.30 -11.84
N ARG A 506 18.72 -9.36 -12.34
CA ARG A 506 17.81 -9.60 -13.48
C ARG A 506 18.59 -9.92 -14.77
N SER A 507 19.70 -9.24 -15.00
CA SER A 507 20.66 -9.49 -16.09
C SER A 507 21.53 -10.75 -15.90
N ARG A 508 21.28 -11.55 -14.84
CA ARG A 508 21.99 -12.79 -14.48
C ARG A 508 23.49 -12.64 -14.16
N GLN A 509 23.96 -11.42 -13.92
CA GLN A 509 25.34 -11.12 -13.52
C GLN A 509 25.44 -11.17 -11.99
N TYR A 510 25.35 -12.37 -11.42
CA TYR A 510 25.19 -12.54 -9.97
C TYR A 510 26.39 -12.06 -9.14
N ASP A 511 27.61 -12.19 -9.64
CA ASP A 511 28.82 -11.68 -8.94
C ASP A 511 28.83 -10.14 -8.87
N ALA A 512 28.46 -9.47 -9.96
CA ALA A 512 28.29 -8.01 -10.00
C ALA A 512 27.12 -7.57 -9.12
N ALA A 513 26.02 -8.32 -9.10
CA ALA A 513 24.89 -8.04 -8.21
C ALA A 513 25.29 -8.12 -6.73
N ALA A 514 26.04 -9.16 -6.35
CA ALA A 514 26.54 -9.32 -4.98
C ALA A 514 27.54 -8.23 -4.58
N SER A 515 28.40 -7.74 -5.50
CA SER A 515 29.31 -6.63 -5.20
C SER A 515 28.57 -5.28 -5.05
N TRP A 516 27.59 -4.99 -5.90
CA TRP A 516 26.76 -3.79 -5.79
C TRP A 516 25.90 -3.78 -4.52
N LEU A 517 25.29 -4.90 -4.14
CA LEU A 517 24.47 -4.99 -2.92
C LEU A 517 25.33 -4.93 -1.64
N ARG A 518 26.54 -5.52 -1.64
CA ARG A 518 27.51 -5.32 -0.55
C ARG A 518 27.96 -3.85 -0.46
N ARG A 519 28.20 -3.18 -1.60
CA ARG A 519 28.49 -1.74 -1.63
C ARG A 519 27.33 -0.91 -1.10
N ALA A 520 26.08 -1.25 -1.45
CA ALA A 520 24.90 -0.59 -0.89
C ALA A 520 24.87 -0.70 0.65
N MET A 521 25.15 -1.88 1.21
CA MET A 521 25.24 -2.06 2.67
C MET A 521 26.42 -1.31 3.30
N ALA A 522 27.57 -1.23 2.63
CA ALA A 522 28.71 -0.43 3.09
C ALA A 522 28.46 1.09 3.06
N LEU A 523 27.56 1.56 2.18
CA LEU A 523 27.15 2.95 2.07
C LEU A 523 26.02 3.34 3.04
N VAL A 524 25.42 2.39 3.79
CA VAL A 524 24.33 2.70 4.74
C VAL A 524 24.82 3.67 5.84
N PRO A 525 24.21 4.86 5.96
CA PRO A 525 24.64 5.84 6.95
C PRO A 525 24.49 5.32 8.39
N GLY A 526 25.56 5.40 9.17
CA GLY A 526 25.59 4.91 10.56
C GLY A 526 25.97 3.42 10.72
N GLY A 527 26.27 2.69 9.64
CA GLY A 527 26.92 1.37 9.68
C GLY A 527 26.11 0.20 10.27
N ARG A 528 24.89 0.45 10.74
CA ARG A 528 23.92 -0.59 11.14
C ARG A 528 22.72 -0.55 10.20
N PRO A 529 22.29 -1.67 9.61
CA PRO A 529 21.13 -1.68 8.73
C PRO A 529 19.86 -1.39 9.54
N THR A 530 19.07 -0.42 9.10
CA THR A 530 17.74 -0.11 9.65
C THR A 530 16.66 -1.00 8.99
N PRO A 531 15.44 -1.11 9.55
CA PRO A 531 14.37 -1.94 8.97
C PRO A 531 13.95 -1.62 7.53
N GLY A 532 14.33 -0.45 7.00
CA GLY A 532 14.15 -0.11 5.57
C GLY A 532 15.08 -0.88 4.64
N TRP A 533 16.25 -1.31 5.12
CA TRP A 533 17.27 -2.00 4.34
C TRP A 533 17.08 -3.53 4.26
N GLU A 534 16.05 -4.08 4.92
CA GLU A 534 15.66 -5.49 4.89
C GLU A 534 15.63 -6.07 3.46
N ALA A 535 14.99 -5.35 2.52
CA ALA A 535 14.90 -5.77 1.12
C ALA A 535 16.28 -5.92 0.45
N THR A 536 17.30 -5.15 0.87
CA THR A 536 18.66 -5.27 0.32
C THR A 536 19.37 -6.50 0.83
N LEU A 537 19.20 -6.84 2.12
CA LEU A 537 19.73 -8.07 2.70
C LEU A 537 19.05 -9.32 2.10
N VAL A 538 17.73 -9.27 1.88
CA VAL A 538 16.99 -10.33 1.18
C VAL A 538 17.47 -10.47 -0.27
N ASN A 539 17.66 -9.37 -1.00
CA ASN A 539 18.19 -9.40 -2.36
C ASN A 539 19.64 -9.92 -2.39
N LEU A 540 20.48 -9.55 -1.42
CA LEU A 540 21.83 -10.09 -1.28
C LEU A 540 21.78 -11.60 -1.03
N GLY A 541 20.95 -12.07 -0.08
CA GLY A 541 20.70 -13.49 0.15
C GLY A 541 20.23 -14.23 -1.11
N HIS A 542 19.36 -13.62 -1.91
CA HIS A 542 18.93 -14.16 -3.21
C HIS A 542 20.10 -14.30 -4.19
N THR A 543 21.00 -13.31 -4.28
CA THR A 543 22.19 -13.38 -5.14
C THR A 543 23.18 -14.44 -4.67
N LEU A 544 23.45 -14.52 -3.36
CA LEU A 544 24.37 -15.49 -2.76
C LEU A 544 23.85 -16.93 -2.92
N ARG A 545 22.53 -17.14 -2.77
CA ARG A 545 21.85 -18.39 -3.11
C ARG A 545 22.06 -18.79 -4.58
N LYS A 546 21.99 -17.85 -5.53
CA LYS A 546 22.26 -18.14 -6.96
C LYS A 546 23.74 -18.44 -7.22
N LEU A 547 24.65 -17.85 -6.46
CA LEU A 547 26.09 -18.16 -6.45
C LEU A 547 26.46 -19.44 -5.66
N ARG A 548 25.47 -20.16 -5.11
CA ARG A 548 25.66 -21.35 -4.23
C ARG A 548 26.44 -21.09 -2.95
N GLN A 549 26.50 -19.83 -2.50
CA GLN A 549 27.09 -19.43 -1.22
C GLN A 549 26.02 -19.51 -0.12
N TRP A 550 25.68 -20.75 0.27
CA TRP A 550 24.52 -21.03 1.14
C TRP A 550 24.62 -20.38 2.51
N ASP A 551 25.77 -20.51 3.19
CA ASP A 551 25.95 -20.00 4.55
C ASP A 551 25.86 -18.46 4.61
N GLY A 552 26.52 -17.77 3.68
CA GLY A 552 26.40 -16.31 3.55
C GLY A 552 24.99 -15.85 3.17
N ALA A 553 24.21 -16.66 2.44
CA ALA A 553 22.81 -16.36 2.15
C ALA A 553 21.93 -16.51 3.40
N ILE A 554 22.14 -17.57 4.19
CA ILE A 554 21.49 -17.82 5.48
C ILE A 554 21.77 -16.67 6.45
N GLU A 555 23.02 -16.24 6.59
CA GLU A 555 23.39 -15.08 7.42
C GLU A 555 22.64 -13.81 7.00
N CYS A 556 22.55 -13.52 5.69
CA CYS A 556 21.83 -12.35 5.18
C CYS A 556 20.32 -12.40 5.50
N TYR A 557 19.67 -13.55 5.37
CA TYR A 557 18.25 -13.69 5.72
C TYR A 557 18.00 -13.64 7.23
N LEU A 558 18.89 -14.23 8.04
CA LEU A 558 18.79 -14.15 9.50
C LEU A 558 18.97 -12.71 10.00
N GLN A 559 19.89 -11.95 9.41
CA GLN A 559 20.01 -10.51 9.65
C GLN A 559 18.75 -9.76 9.22
N ALA A 560 18.18 -10.06 8.04
CA ALA A 560 16.93 -9.45 7.56
C ALA A 560 15.75 -9.72 8.53
N LEU A 561 15.60 -10.95 9.01
CA LEU A 561 14.58 -11.32 10.02
C LEU A 561 14.81 -10.64 11.38
N GLY A 562 16.07 -10.39 11.75
CA GLY A 562 16.42 -9.59 12.94
C GLY A 562 16.01 -8.12 12.83
N LEU A 563 15.90 -7.57 11.61
CA LEU A 563 15.44 -6.19 11.37
C LEU A 563 13.92 -6.09 11.26
N ARG A 564 13.28 -7.04 10.59
CA ARG A 564 11.82 -7.13 10.46
C ARG A 564 11.35 -8.58 10.70
N PRO A 565 11.02 -8.95 11.95
CA PRO A 565 10.41 -10.24 12.22
C PRO A 565 9.02 -10.32 11.57
N GLY A 566 8.61 -11.52 11.15
CA GLY A 566 7.28 -11.78 10.60
C GLY A 566 7.11 -11.59 9.08
N GLN A 567 8.19 -11.46 8.30
CA GLN A 567 8.12 -11.44 6.84
C GLN A 567 8.07 -12.87 6.26
N PRO A 568 6.95 -13.34 5.66
CA PRO A 568 6.80 -14.73 5.23
C PRO A 568 7.78 -15.12 4.12
N GLY A 569 7.98 -14.23 3.14
CA GLY A 569 8.88 -14.47 2.00
C GLY A 569 10.34 -14.67 2.42
N THR A 570 10.79 -14.00 3.49
CA THR A 570 12.15 -14.16 4.02
C THR A 570 12.34 -15.50 4.72
N TYR A 571 11.32 -15.99 5.45
CA TYR A 571 11.32 -17.37 5.99
C TYR A 571 11.28 -18.43 4.88
N SER A 572 10.49 -18.22 3.82
CA SER A 572 10.44 -19.14 2.67
C SER A 572 11.77 -19.18 1.90
N ALA A 573 12.41 -18.02 1.70
CA ALA A 573 13.73 -17.93 1.08
C ALA A 573 14.82 -18.60 1.93
N LEU A 574 14.74 -18.48 3.26
CA LEU A 574 15.63 -19.13 4.22
C LEU A 574 15.45 -20.65 4.23
N GLY A 575 14.21 -21.14 4.34
CA GLY A 575 13.88 -22.57 4.26
C GLY A 575 14.37 -23.18 2.95
N TYR A 576 14.21 -22.47 1.83
CA TYR A 576 14.71 -22.91 0.54
C TYR A 576 16.25 -22.87 0.41
N THR A 577 16.96 -22.00 1.14
CA THR A 577 18.43 -22.14 1.24
C THR A 577 18.88 -23.34 2.07
N TYR A 578 18.18 -23.68 3.16
CA TYR A 578 18.47 -24.90 3.91
C TYR A 578 18.17 -26.15 3.09
N HIS A 579 17.05 -26.16 2.37
CA HIS A 579 16.67 -27.24 1.43
C HIS A 579 17.76 -27.45 0.37
N LEU A 580 18.22 -26.39 -0.31
CA LEU A 580 19.31 -26.48 -1.29
C LEU A 580 20.69 -26.83 -0.68
N LYS A 581 20.88 -26.60 0.62
CA LYS A 581 22.09 -27.02 1.36
C LYS A 581 22.04 -28.50 1.77
N GLY A 582 20.86 -29.13 1.75
CA GLY A 582 20.61 -30.50 2.20
C GLY A 582 20.23 -30.62 3.68
N ASP A 583 19.95 -29.50 4.35
CA ASP A 583 19.47 -29.47 5.75
C ASP A 583 17.93 -29.42 5.74
N LEU A 584 17.33 -30.59 5.62
CA LEU A 584 15.88 -30.74 5.44
C LEU A 584 15.11 -30.37 6.72
N ASP A 585 15.64 -30.67 7.90
CA ASP A 585 14.96 -30.41 9.18
C ASP A 585 14.83 -28.90 9.43
N ALA A 586 15.91 -28.12 9.23
CA ALA A 586 15.85 -26.66 9.32
C ALA A 586 14.97 -26.07 8.21
N ALA A 587 14.98 -26.65 7.00
CA ALA A 587 14.10 -26.22 5.91
C ALA A 587 12.62 -26.37 6.28
N ILE A 588 12.21 -27.54 6.78
CA ILE A 588 10.85 -27.86 7.22
C ILE A 588 10.41 -26.89 8.32
N GLU A 589 11.24 -26.63 9.33
CA GLU A 589 10.92 -25.68 10.40
C GLU A 589 10.66 -24.26 9.85
N HIS A 590 11.52 -23.78 8.94
CA HIS A 590 11.38 -22.45 8.36
C HIS A 590 10.21 -22.33 7.37
N TYR A 591 9.89 -23.38 6.61
CA TYR A 591 8.68 -23.41 5.79
C TYR A 591 7.40 -23.43 6.66
N HIS A 592 7.38 -24.17 7.77
CA HIS A 592 6.26 -24.12 8.71
C HIS A 592 6.10 -22.72 9.34
N LYS A 593 7.19 -22.03 9.68
CA LYS A 593 7.16 -20.63 10.14
C LYS A 593 6.62 -19.69 9.06
N ALA A 594 7.02 -19.86 7.80
CA ALA A 594 6.51 -19.09 6.67
C ALA A 594 5.00 -19.31 6.44
N LEU A 595 4.54 -20.57 6.40
CA LEU A 595 3.11 -20.90 6.22
C LEU A 595 2.25 -20.51 7.44
N GLY A 596 2.82 -20.50 8.64
CA GLY A 596 2.16 -19.97 9.84
C GLY A 596 1.89 -18.46 9.77
N LEU A 597 2.67 -17.71 8.99
CA LEU A 597 2.47 -16.28 8.74
C LEU A 597 1.65 -16.01 7.47
N ARG A 598 1.82 -16.82 6.43
CA ARG A 598 1.03 -16.77 5.18
C ARG A 598 0.65 -18.19 4.72
N PRO A 599 -0.54 -18.69 5.10
CA PRO A 599 -1.01 -20.03 4.71
C PRO A 599 -1.24 -20.20 3.19
N GLU A 600 -1.42 -19.10 2.47
CA GLU A 600 -1.69 -19.06 1.02
C GLU A 600 -0.45 -19.21 0.11
N ASP A 601 0.76 -19.28 0.68
CA ASP A 601 1.99 -19.30 -0.11
C ASP A 601 2.21 -20.68 -0.77
N VAL A 602 1.69 -20.82 -2.00
CA VAL A 602 1.76 -22.05 -2.81
C VAL A 602 3.19 -22.54 -2.98
N PHE A 603 4.14 -21.64 -3.26
CA PHE A 603 5.56 -22.00 -3.42
C PHE A 603 6.10 -22.63 -2.13
N THR A 604 5.82 -22.02 -0.98
CA THR A 604 6.27 -22.54 0.32
C THR A 604 5.61 -23.89 0.65
N ALA A 605 4.33 -24.06 0.31
CA ALA A 605 3.61 -25.32 0.52
C ALA A 605 4.11 -26.46 -0.39
N GLU A 606 4.47 -26.15 -1.64
CA GLU A 606 5.08 -27.11 -2.56
C GLU A 606 6.48 -27.52 -2.10
N MET A 607 7.35 -26.56 -1.78
CA MET A 607 8.71 -26.83 -1.31
C MET A 607 8.74 -27.54 0.04
N LEU A 608 7.76 -27.30 0.92
CA LEU A 608 7.59 -28.08 2.16
C LEU A 608 7.21 -29.53 1.86
N SER A 609 6.29 -29.79 0.92
CA SER A 609 5.96 -31.17 0.56
C SER A 609 7.13 -31.92 -0.08
N GLU A 610 7.93 -31.25 -0.92
CA GLU A 610 9.16 -31.83 -1.49
C GLU A 610 10.18 -32.15 -0.37
N ALA A 611 10.43 -31.21 0.55
CA ALA A 611 11.36 -31.44 1.66
C ALA A 611 10.90 -32.56 2.62
N LEU A 612 9.58 -32.72 2.83
CA LEU A 612 9.02 -33.83 3.63
C LEU A 612 9.15 -35.18 2.90
N GLU A 613 8.91 -35.22 1.59
CA GLU A 613 9.11 -36.42 0.78
C GLU A 613 10.59 -36.83 0.76
N GLU A 614 11.51 -35.90 0.53
CA GLU A 614 12.96 -36.15 0.58
C GLU A 614 13.45 -36.60 1.96
N SER A 615 12.96 -35.97 3.04
CA SER A 615 13.29 -36.36 4.42
C SER A 615 12.80 -37.78 4.72
N SER A 616 11.58 -38.13 4.29
CA SER A 616 11.05 -39.49 4.44
C SER A 616 11.85 -40.53 3.64
N GLY A 617 12.31 -40.19 2.43
CA GLY A 617 13.15 -41.05 1.61
C GLY A 617 14.54 -41.28 2.20
N ALA A 618 15.19 -40.23 2.71
CA ALA A 618 16.47 -40.33 3.41
C ALA A 618 16.37 -41.17 4.70
N PHE A 619 15.24 -41.06 5.41
CA PHE A 619 14.93 -41.86 6.57
C PHE A 619 14.70 -43.35 6.22
N GLU A 620 13.99 -43.65 5.14
CA GLU A 620 13.89 -45.04 4.63
C GLU A 620 15.26 -45.61 4.18
N GLU A 621 16.10 -44.81 3.55
CA GLU A 621 17.41 -45.27 3.05
C GLU A 621 18.39 -45.55 4.20
N THR A 622 18.42 -44.70 5.22
CA THR A 622 19.22 -44.94 6.45
C THR A 622 18.75 -46.20 7.17
N LEU A 623 17.44 -46.39 7.33
CA LEU A 623 16.83 -47.60 7.87
C LEU A 623 17.19 -48.88 7.08
N ARG A 624 17.28 -48.82 5.75
CA ARG A 624 17.73 -49.94 4.91
C ARG A 624 19.23 -50.22 5.04
N ARG A 625 20.02 -49.20 5.35
CA ARG A 625 21.50 -49.29 5.39
C ARG A 625 22.03 -49.84 6.71
N GLU A 626 21.26 -49.73 7.79
CA GLU A 626 21.54 -50.36 9.09
C GLU A 626 20.96 -51.79 9.24
N ALA A 627 20.21 -52.27 8.25
CA ALA A 627 19.64 -53.62 8.27
C ALA A 627 20.70 -54.70 7.97
N PRO A 628 20.91 -55.71 8.84
CA PRO A 628 21.87 -56.79 8.60
C PRO A 628 21.39 -57.78 7.51
N PRO A 629 22.31 -58.52 6.85
CA PRO A 629 21.96 -59.43 5.75
C PRO A 629 21.13 -60.64 6.22
N PRO A 630 20.37 -61.28 5.31
CA PRO A 630 19.11 -61.91 5.68
C PRO A 630 19.27 -63.29 6.34
N LEU A 631 18.87 -63.40 7.60
CA LEU A 631 18.46 -64.68 8.16
C LEU A 631 17.09 -65.06 7.60
N ARG A 632 17.03 -66.23 6.96
CA ARG A 632 15.78 -66.81 6.46
C ARG A 632 14.85 -67.21 7.62
N SER A 633 13.55 -67.13 7.33
CA SER A 633 12.41 -67.64 8.13
C SER A 633 11.96 -66.79 9.32
N VAL A 634 10.66 -66.94 9.63
CA VAL A 634 9.85 -66.17 10.59
C VAL A 634 9.59 -64.73 10.15
N GLY A 635 8.40 -64.49 9.61
CA GLY A 635 7.95 -63.15 9.24
C GLY A 635 7.22 -62.46 10.38
N LEU A 636 7.68 -61.27 10.76
CA LEU A 636 6.86 -60.12 11.14
C LEU A 636 7.72 -58.83 11.19
N ALA A 637 7.07 -57.69 10.93
CA ALA A 637 7.50 -56.31 11.26
C ALA A 637 8.73 -55.68 10.57
N ILE A 638 8.43 -54.66 9.77
CA ILE A 638 9.21 -53.49 9.31
C ILE A 638 8.17 -52.34 9.35
N MET A 639 8.38 -51.13 9.90
CA MET A 639 9.56 -50.50 10.50
C MET A 639 9.18 -49.42 11.56
N CYS A 640 10.19 -48.81 12.15
CA CYS A 640 10.14 -47.81 13.23
C CYS A 640 9.86 -46.35 12.77
N VAL A 641 9.37 -45.56 13.74
CA VAL A 641 9.74 -44.16 14.06
C VAL A 641 9.53 -43.05 13.02
N SER A 642 8.80 -42.00 13.41
CA SER A 642 9.30 -40.62 13.23
C SER A 642 8.79 -39.69 14.35
N ALA A 643 9.66 -38.74 14.74
CA ALA A 643 9.42 -37.48 15.45
C ALA A 643 8.44 -37.38 16.65
N ALA A 644 8.99 -37.04 17.83
CA ALA A 644 8.38 -36.05 18.72
C ALA A 644 8.57 -34.64 18.09
N ILE A 645 7.82 -33.56 18.36
CA ILE A 645 7.37 -33.01 19.66
C ILE A 645 6.03 -32.22 19.50
N HIS A 646 5.17 -32.27 20.52
CA HIS A 646 4.01 -31.42 20.89
C HIS A 646 3.24 -30.55 19.88
N PRO A 647 1.90 -30.54 20.04
CA PRO A 647 1.24 -29.32 20.53
C PRO A 647 0.44 -29.51 21.84
N LEU A 648 0.05 -28.39 22.47
CA LEU A 648 -0.61 -28.32 23.78
C LEU A 648 -2.05 -28.90 23.81
N GLN A 649 -2.46 -29.37 24.99
CA GLN A 649 -3.83 -29.80 25.33
C GLN A 649 -4.63 -28.72 26.09
N LEU A 650 -5.97 -28.86 26.07
CA LEU A 650 -6.99 -28.74 27.17
C LEU A 650 -8.27 -28.05 26.60
N LYS A 651 -9.47 -28.65 26.49
CA LYS A 651 -10.40 -29.38 27.41
C LYS A 651 -11.39 -28.48 28.18
N CYS A 652 -12.60 -28.90 28.56
CA CYS A 652 -13.28 -30.23 28.54
C CYS A 652 -14.79 -30.02 28.16
N ASP A 653 -15.79 -30.93 28.31
CA ASP A 653 -15.95 -32.28 28.90
C ASP A 653 -17.10 -33.06 28.19
N THR A 654 -17.31 -34.35 28.51
CA THR A 654 -18.45 -35.17 28.02
C THR A 654 -18.86 -36.27 29.01
N ALA A 655 -19.97 -36.10 29.73
CA ALA A 655 -20.42 -37.02 30.80
C ALA A 655 -21.74 -37.80 30.54
N ALA A 656 -22.21 -37.91 29.29
CA ALA A 656 -23.60 -38.34 29.01
C ALA A 656 -23.81 -39.68 28.25
N VAL A 657 -22.78 -40.31 27.68
CA VAL A 657 -22.97 -41.38 26.66
C VAL A 657 -22.71 -42.81 27.18
N GLN A 658 -22.16 -42.98 28.39
CA GLN A 658 -21.53 -44.23 28.83
C GLN A 658 -22.46 -45.38 29.29
N ARG A 659 -23.72 -45.46 28.84
CA ARG A 659 -24.69 -46.46 29.35
C ARG A 659 -25.44 -47.37 28.36
N GLN A 660 -25.29 -47.22 27.03
CA GLN A 660 -25.77 -48.23 26.07
C GLN A 660 -24.79 -48.34 24.90
N ARG A 661 -24.27 -49.55 24.63
CA ARG A 661 -23.46 -49.88 23.44
C ARG A 661 -24.31 -50.65 22.41
N PRO A 662 -24.96 -49.96 21.44
CA PRO A 662 -25.46 -50.64 20.25
C PRO A 662 -24.31 -50.90 19.27
N HIS A 663 -24.20 -52.14 18.77
CA HIS A 663 -23.22 -52.51 17.71
C HIS A 663 -23.62 -52.00 16.30
N ALA A 664 -24.85 -51.49 16.16
CA ALA A 664 -25.35 -50.87 14.94
C ALA A 664 -25.90 -49.47 15.26
N LEU A 665 -25.37 -48.46 14.59
CA LEU A 665 -25.83 -47.08 14.67
C LEU A 665 -26.75 -46.78 13.50
N ARG A 666 -28.04 -46.48 13.78
CA ARG A 666 -28.99 -46.01 12.77
C ARG A 666 -29.10 -44.48 12.83
N GLY A 667 -29.06 -43.85 11.66
CA GLY A 667 -29.17 -42.41 11.52
C GLY A 667 -29.28 -41.97 10.07
N ARG A 668 -29.19 -40.66 9.85
CA ARG A 668 -29.13 -40.06 8.51
C ARG A 668 -27.72 -39.60 8.20
N LEU A 669 -27.26 -39.87 6.98
CA LEU A 669 -25.95 -39.40 6.50
C LEU A 669 -26.00 -37.89 6.23
N LEU A 670 -25.07 -37.14 6.80
CA LEU A 670 -24.85 -35.72 6.60
C LEU A 670 -23.48 -35.55 5.93
N ALA A 671 -23.43 -34.95 4.74
CA ALA A 671 -22.18 -34.74 4.04
C ALA A 671 -21.65 -33.32 4.32
N TYR A 672 -20.36 -33.19 4.63
CA TYR A 672 -19.67 -31.90 4.69
C TYR A 672 -18.40 -32.00 3.84
N GLU A 673 -18.30 -31.21 2.78
CA GLU A 673 -17.05 -31.09 2.02
C GLU A 673 -16.23 -29.96 2.66
N LEU A 674 -15.20 -30.33 3.42
CA LEU A 674 -14.24 -29.39 3.99
C LEU A 674 -13.06 -29.26 3.04
N HIS A 675 -13.14 -28.30 2.11
CA HIS A 675 -11.97 -27.85 1.36
C HIS A 675 -11.06 -27.02 2.26
N PHE A 676 -10.23 -27.70 3.06
CA PHE A 676 -8.99 -27.11 3.51
C PHE A 676 -7.95 -27.22 2.39
N THR A 677 -7.26 -26.13 2.11
CA THR A 677 -6.12 -26.05 1.20
C THR A 677 -4.90 -26.77 1.78
N ASN A 678 -4.96 -28.11 1.82
CA ASN A 678 -3.78 -28.94 2.00
C ASN A 678 -3.96 -30.33 1.35
N LYS A 679 -2.86 -30.93 0.88
CA LYS A 679 -2.78 -31.94 -0.20
C LYS A 679 -3.44 -33.34 0.04
N GLN A 680 -4.49 -33.48 0.85
CA GLN A 680 -5.23 -34.74 0.99
C GLN A 680 -6.75 -34.54 0.90
N ASN A 681 -7.32 -34.93 -0.24
CA ASN A 681 -8.74 -34.82 -0.61
C ASN A 681 -9.65 -35.77 0.23
N LYS A 682 -9.71 -35.55 1.55
CA LYS A 682 -10.41 -36.42 2.51
C LYS A 682 -11.86 -36.00 2.71
N ARG A 683 -12.79 -36.78 2.14
CA ARG A 683 -14.23 -36.63 2.41
C ARG A 683 -14.56 -37.11 3.82
N VAL A 684 -15.05 -36.19 4.64
CA VAL A 684 -15.49 -36.46 6.03
C VAL A 684 -17.01 -36.47 6.06
N TYR A 685 -17.60 -37.58 6.49
CA TYR A 685 -19.05 -37.70 6.60
C TYR A 685 -19.47 -37.59 8.07
N GLY A 686 -20.60 -36.94 8.35
CA GLY A 686 -21.24 -36.98 9.66
C GLY A 686 -22.43 -37.93 9.64
N LEU A 687 -22.54 -38.81 10.62
CA LEU A 687 -23.77 -39.57 10.84
C LEU A 687 -24.59 -38.87 11.93
N GLY A 688 -25.80 -38.41 11.59
CA GLY A 688 -26.77 -37.86 12.54
C GLY A 688 -27.72 -38.94 13.03
N LEU A 689 -27.62 -39.34 14.29
CA LEU A 689 -28.45 -40.38 14.90
C LEU A 689 -29.84 -39.85 15.28
N ASP A 690 -30.85 -40.72 15.33
CA ASP A 690 -32.26 -40.36 15.56
C ASP A 690 -32.56 -39.69 16.92
N ARG A 691 -31.58 -39.63 17.83
CA ARG A 691 -31.64 -38.90 19.11
C ARG A 691 -30.82 -37.60 19.15
N GLY A 692 -30.38 -37.09 18.00
CA GLY A 692 -29.67 -35.80 17.88
C GLY A 692 -28.15 -35.86 18.10
N TYR A 693 -27.59 -37.03 18.42
CA TYR A 693 -26.15 -37.23 18.50
C TYR A 693 -25.51 -37.29 17.11
N ARG A 694 -24.27 -36.82 16.98
CA ARG A 694 -23.49 -36.87 15.74
C ARG A 694 -22.21 -37.68 15.94
N VAL A 695 -21.89 -38.54 14.97
CA VAL A 695 -20.66 -39.33 14.92
C VAL A 695 -19.90 -38.97 13.64
N ARG A 696 -18.58 -38.79 13.74
CA ARG A 696 -17.71 -38.51 12.58
C ARG A 696 -17.31 -39.83 11.94
N LEU A 697 -17.58 -39.98 10.65
CA LEU A 697 -17.12 -41.10 9.82
C LEU A 697 -15.96 -40.61 8.94
N VAL A 698 -14.85 -41.34 9.01
CA VAL A 698 -13.65 -41.09 8.18
C VAL A 698 -13.49 -42.28 7.25
N ALA A 699 -13.62 -42.04 5.94
CA ALA A 699 -13.61 -43.08 4.91
C ALA A 699 -12.18 -43.34 4.41
N ASP A 700 -11.34 -43.91 5.28
CA ASP A 700 -9.94 -44.20 4.96
C ASP A 700 -9.80 -45.42 4.02
N ASP A 701 -10.69 -46.40 4.10
CA ASP A 701 -10.70 -47.59 3.24
C ASP A 701 -11.53 -47.43 1.94
N GLU A 702 -11.17 -48.22 0.93
CA GLU A 702 -11.78 -48.15 -0.42
C GLU A 702 -13.19 -48.76 -0.47
N ALA A 703 -13.50 -49.73 0.40
CA ALA A 703 -14.81 -50.38 0.46
C ALA A 703 -15.89 -49.43 1.02
N THR A 704 -15.62 -48.75 2.13
CA THR A 704 -16.45 -47.66 2.68
C THR A 704 -16.63 -46.54 1.67
N ARG A 705 -15.58 -46.19 0.93
CA ARG A 705 -15.63 -45.17 -0.13
C ARG A 705 -16.53 -45.57 -1.30
N ALA A 706 -16.53 -46.85 -1.69
CA ALA A 706 -17.44 -47.40 -2.69
C ALA A 706 -18.89 -47.48 -2.19
N ALA A 707 -19.12 -47.93 -0.96
CA ALA A 707 -20.45 -48.01 -0.34
C ALA A 707 -21.14 -46.63 -0.23
N LEU A 708 -20.36 -45.57 0.04
CA LEU A 708 -20.86 -44.20 0.13
C LEU A 708 -20.92 -43.44 -1.21
N ALA A 709 -20.39 -44.00 -2.31
CA ALA A 709 -20.27 -43.31 -3.59
C ALA A 709 -21.61 -42.97 -4.27
N GLY A 710 -22.69 -43.65 -3.89
CA GLY A 710 -24.06 -43.41 -4.39
C GLY A 710 -25.05 -42.84 -3.37
N VAL A 711 -24.63 -42.61 -2.11
CA VAL A 711 -25.56 -42.29 -1.01
C VAL A 711 -25.83 -40.79 -0.94
N ARG A 712 -27.11 -40.41 -1.00
CA ARG A 712 -27.53 -39.00 -0.93
C ARG A 712 -27.49 -38.47 0.52
N PRO A 713 -27.14 -37.19 0.74
CA PRO A 713 -27.34 -36.54 2.03
C PRO A 713 -28.81 -36.67 2.49
N GLY A 714 -29.01 -37.07 3.74
CA GLY A 714 -30.32 -37.32 4.34
C GLY A 714 -30.87 -38.75 4.19
N ALA A 715 -30.21 -39.62 3.42
CA ALA A 715 -30.57 -41.05 3.35
C ALA A 715 -30.44 -41.73 4.72
N LYS A 716 -31.32 -42.70 5.00
CA LYS A 716 -31.21 -43.55 6.20
C LYS A 716 -30.11 -44.59 5.99
N VAL A 717 -29.20 -44.66 6.96
CA VAL A 717 -28.06 -45.55 6.93
C VAL A 717 -27.93 -46.23 8.29
N ALA A 718 -27.73 -47.55 8.26
CA ALA A 718 -27.33 -48.35 9.41
C ALA A 718 -25.85 -48.66 9.29
N VAL A 719 -25.03 -48.12 10.19
CA VAL A 719 -23.59 -48.36 10.24
C VAL A 719 -23.29 -49.36 11.34
N GLN A 720 -22.70 -50.50 10.97
CA GLN A 720 -22.26 -51.53 11.90
C GLN A 720 -20.78 -51.31 12.23
N GLY A 721 -20.40 -51.39 13.50
CA GLY A 721 -19.04 -51.07 13.94
C GLY A 721 -18.84 -51.08 15.45
N GLU A 722 -17.61 -50.79 15.87
CA GLU A 722 -17.22 -50.84 17.30
C GLU A 722 -16.71 -49.50 17.83
N TRP A 723 -16.97 -49.25 19.11
CA TRP A 723 -16.48 -48.09 19.86
C TRP A 723 -15.12 -48.40 20.48
N LYS A 724 -14.06 -47.81 19.93
CA LYS A 724 -12.70 -47.95 20.44
C LYS A 724 -12.40 -46.83 21.44
N VAL A 725 -12.04 -47.22 22.66
CA VAL A 725 -11.54 -46.30 23.70
C VAL A 725 -10.02 -46.48 23.76
N PRO A 726 -9.22 -45.42 23.60
CA PRO A 726 -7.77 -45.50 23.79
C PRO A 726 -7.44 -45.77 25.26
N SER A 727 -6.66 -46.82 25.55
CA SER A 727 -6.11 -47.12 26.88
C SER A 727 -4.79 -46.36 27.11
N PRO A 728 -4.42 -46.04 28.38
CA PRO A 728 -3.24 -45.20 28.65
C PRO A 728 -1.91 -45.95 28.76
N ASP A 729 -1.94 -47.26 29.09
CA ASP A 729 -0.76 -48.01 29.52
C ASP A 729 -0.63 -49.34 28.74
N ASP A 730 0.05 -49.30 27.59
CA ASP A 730 0.75 -50.46 27.02
C ASP A 730 2.27 -50.13 27.00
N ASP A 731 2.76 -49.63 28.14
CA ASP A 731 4.18 -49.39 28.40
C ASP A 731 4.85 -50.68 28.85
N GLY A 732 5.66 -51.27 27.95
CA GLY A 732 6.71 -52.21 28.32
C GLY A 732 7.83 -51.48 29.05
N GLY A 733 7.67 -51.27 30.36
CA GLY A 733 8.55 -50.43 31.18
C GLY A 733 9.99 -50.95 31.40
N GLY A 734 10.87 -50.15 32.03
CA GLY A 734 10.60 -48.82 32.60
C GLY A 734 11.68 -48.36 33.60
N ALA A 735 11.27 -48.21 34.87
CA ALA A 735 12.01 -47.71 36.04
C ALA A 735 12.07 -46.17 36.26
N THR A 736 11.22 -45.70 37.17
CA THR A 736 11.31 -44.45 37.97
C THR A 736 11.83 -44.81 39.39
N PRO A 737 11.95 -43.93 40.42
CA PRO A 737 11.69 -42.47 40.60
C PRO A 737 12.93 -41.78 41.28
N PRO A 738 12.91 -40.69 42.11
CA PRO A 738 11.83 -39.76 42.53
C PRO A 738 12.15 -38.23 42.56
N GLY A 739 11.11 -37.39 42.64
CA GLY A 739 11.18 -35.95 42.99
C GLY A 739 9.82 -35.25 42.86
N LEU A 740 9.26 -34.70 43.94
CA LEU A 740 7.83 -34.32 44.06
C LEU A 740 7.47 -32.86 43.75
N SER A 741 6.18 -32.68 43.41
CA SER A 741 5.26 -31.52 43.60
C SER A 741 5.01 -30.57 42.42
N SER A 742 3.79 -30.02 42.19
CA SER A 742 2.42 -30.43 42.57
C SER A 742 1.37 -29.56 41.84
N GLY A 743 0.32 -30.13 41.22
CA GLY A 743 -0.81 -29.35 40.67
C GLY A 743 -1.70 -30.11 39.69
N ASN A 744 -2.95 -30.44 40.09
CA ASN A 744 -3.86 -31.31 39.34
C ASN A 744 -4.74 -30.57 38.30
N SER A 745 -4.89 -31.12 37.09
CA SER A 745 -6.18 -31.69 36.63
C SER A 745 -6.08 -32.49 35.31
N ARG A 746 -6.70 -33.68 35.29
CA ARG A 746 -6.84 -34.58 34.12
C ARG A 746 -8.11 -34.20 33.34
N SER A 747 -8.26 -34.32 32.01
CA SER A 747 -7.42 -34.80 30.89
C SER A 747 -7.67 -36.16 30.18
N GLY A 748 -8.90 -36.72 30.18
CA GLY A 748 -9.25 -37.93 29.39
C GLY A 748 -9.46 -37.74 27.86
N ALA A 749 -9.40 -38.82 27.06
CA ALA A 749 -9.62 -38.80 25.60
C ALA A 749 -11.05 -39.23 25.20
N LEU A 750 -11.52 -38.79 24.01
CA LEU A 750 -12.85 -39.12 23.48
C LEU A 750 -12.87 -40.47 22.72
N PRO A 751 -13.98 -41.24 22.79
CA PRO A 751 -14.10 -42.51 22.06
C PRO A 751 -14.37 -42.30 20.56
N ILE A 752 -13.79 -43.18 19.73
CA ILE A 752 -13.94 -43.14 18.26
C ILE A 752 -14.71 -44.39 17.81
N PHE A 753 -15.63 -44.22 16.86
CA PHE A 753 -16.40 -45.32 16.27
C PHE A 753 -15.79 -45.73 14.93
N GLN A 754 -15.42 -47.01 14.80
CA GLN A 754 -14.81 -47.55 13.58
C GLN A 754 -15.84 -48.45 12.87
N SER A 755 -16.21 -48.09 11.64
CA SER A 755 -17.20 -48.82 10.83
C SER A 755 -16.59 -50.08 10.20
N VAL A 756 -17.36 -51.16 10.23
CA VAL A 756 -17.03 -52.46 9.62
C VAL A 756 -18.00 -52.82 8.49
N GLY A 757 -19.19 -52.22 8.46
CA GLY A 757 -20.16 -52.33 7.37
C GLY A 757 -21.16 -51.17 7.34
N ILE A 758 -21.70 -50.87 6.16
CA ILE A 758 -22.68 -49.78 5.94
C ILE A 758 -23.84 -50.33 5.11
N ASP A 759 -25.01 -50.45 5.73
CA ASP A 759 -26.26 -50.82 5.07
C ASP A 759 -27.10 -49.55 4.83
N VAL A 760 -27.59 -49.37 3.60
CA VAL A 760 -28.52 -48.28 3.25
C VAL A 760 -29.93 -48.85 3.24
N GLU A 761 -30.86 -48.26 4.01
CA GLU A 761 -32.27 -48.68 3.97
C GLU A 761 -32.88 -48.20 2.64
N GLU A 762 -33.24 -49.12 1.73
CA GLU A 762 -33.94 -48.78 0.48
C GLU A 762 -35.36 -48.23 0.77
N GLU A 763 -35.73 -47.12 0.10
CA GLU A 763 -37.11 -46.65 0.07
C GLU A 763 -37.93 -47.46 -0.96
N GLU A 764 -39.17 -47.79 -0.63
CA GLU A 764 -40.08 -48.53 -1.52
C GLU A 764 -40.23 -47.83 -2.88
N ALA A 765 -39.99 -48.58 -3.96
CA ALA A 765 -40.15 -48.09 -5.32
C ALA A 765 -41.62 -47.85 -5.67
N LEU A 766 -41.94 -46.63 -6.13
CA LEU A 766 -43.19 -46.37 -6.84
C LEU A 766 -43.21 -47.17 -8.17
N PRO A 767 -44.34 -47.79 -8.55
CA PRO A 767 -44.34 -48.83 -9.58
C PRO A 767 -44.14 -48.29 -11.00
N SER A 768 -43.24 -48.93 -11.75
CA SER A 768 -43.11 -48.82 -13.20
C SER A 768 -44.12 -49.74 -13.92
N PRO A 769 -44.74 -49.32 -15.03
CA PRO A 769 -45.55 -50.20 -15.86
C PRO A 769 -44.67 -51.12 -16.75
N ASP A 770 -45.14 -52.35 -16.93
CA ASP A 770 -44.43 -53.46 -17.59
C ASP A 770 -44.29 -53.37 -19.13
N PRO A 771 -43.39 -54.17 -19.74
CA PRO A 771 -43.07 -54.11 -21.18
C PRO A 771 -43.71 -55.22 -22.04
N GLY A 772 -43.75 -54.99 -23.36
CA GLY A 772 -43.89 -56.04 -24.39
C GLY A 772 -44.45 -55.53 -25.72
N PRO A 773 -44.32 -56.29 -26.83
CA PRO A 773 -43.15 -57.11 -27.22
C PRO A 773 -42.72 -56.82 -28.70
N ASP A 774 -41.96 -57.73 -29.30
CA ASP A 774 -41.56 -57.81 -30.73
C ASP A 774 -40.52 -56.78 -31.23
N GLY A 775 -39.62 -57.11 -32.17
CA GLY A 775 -39.35 -58.41 -32.81
C GLY A 775 -38.16 -58.35 -33.80
N ALA A 776 -37.32 -59.38 -33.74
CA ALA A 776 -36.30 -59.87 -34.69
C ALA A 776 -35.76 -59.02 -35.89
N SER A 777 -34.42 -59.08 -36.00
CA SER A 777 -33.62 -59.31 -37.24
C SER A 777 -33.24 -58.17 -38.20
N GLY A 778 -32.01 -58.28 -38.75
CA GLY A 778 -31.87 -58.27 -40.21
C GLY A 778 -30.98 -57.21 -40.90
N VAL A 779 -29.69 -57.52 -41.07
CA VAL A 779 -28.92 -57.39 -42.34
C VAL A 779 -28.83 -56.02 -43.07
N ALA A 780 -27.61 -55.45 -43.01
CA ALA A 780 -26.82 -54.82 -44.11
C ALA A 780 -27.34 -53.53 -44.86
N PRO A 781 -26.44 -52.75 -45.50
CA PRO A 781 -26.70 -51.36 -45.93
C PRO A 781 -27.09 -51.25 -47.43
N PRO A 782 -27.56 -50.08 -47.92
CA PRO A 782 -26.58 -49.14 -48.52
C PRO A 782 -26.94 -47.63 -48.55
N THR A 783 -25.91 -46.83 -48.91
CA THR A 783 -25.97 -45.56 -49.68
C THR A 783 -26.43 -44.22 -49.09
N ARG A 784 -25.69 -43.17 -49.52
CA ARG A 784 -25.84 -41.74 -49.22
C ARG A 784 -27.16 -41.13 -49.72
N ARG A 785 -27.83 -40.30 -48.89
CA ARG A 785 -28.24 -38.90 -49.23
C ARG A 785 -28.93 -38.20 -48.05
N GLY A 786 -28.81 -36.87 -48.00
CA GLY A 786 -29.72 -35.97 -47.27
C GLY A 786 -29.55 -35.91 -45.74
N LEU A 787 -29.00 -34.81 -45.24
CA LEU A 787 -29.19 -34.39 -43.84
C LEU A 787 -30.62 -33.88 -43.67
N LEU A 788 -31.56 -34.81 -43.47
CA LEU A 788 -32.90 -34.50 -42.97
C LEU A 788 -32.78 -33.95 -41.55
N SER A 789 -33.37 -32.78 -41.31
CA SER A 789 -33.54 -32.25 -39.96
C SER A 789 -34.58 -33.08 -39.23
N VAL A 790 -34.15 -34.06 -38.45
CA VAL A 790 -35.03 -34.76 -37.51
C VAL A 790 -35.51 -33.73 -36.48
N SER A 791 -36.83 -33.55 -36.37
CA SER A 791 -37.42 -32.67 -35.34
C SER A 791 -36.96 -33.13 -33.95
N PRO A 792 -36.32 -32.26 -33.14
CA PRO A 792 -35.89 -32.65 -31.81
C PRO A 792 -37.11 -32.98 -30.94
N LYS A 793 -37.02 -34.04 -30.14
CA LYS A 793 -38.00 -34.31 -29.08
C LYS A 793 -38.07 -33.08 -28.15
N ALA A 794 -39.27 -32.67 -27.76
CA ALA A 794 -39.47 -31.48 -26.95
C ALA A 794 -38.69 -31.56 -25.63
N ALA A 795 -38.11 -30.43 -25.21
CA ALA A 795 -37.42 -30.32 -23.94
C ALA A 795 -38.43 -30.40 -22.77
N THR A 796 -38.06 -31.09 -21.70
CA THR A 796 -38.93 -31.26 -20.52
C THR A 796 -38.74 -30.08 -19.58
N THR A 797 -39.82 -29.42 -19.14
CA THR A 797 -39.69 -28.31 -18.17
C THR A 797 -39.36 -28.86 -16.77
N SER A 798 -38.38 -28.26 -16.10
CA SER A 798 -37.89 -28.67 -14.78
C SER A 798 -37.99 -27.53 -13.76
N THR A 799 -38.42 -27.85 -12.54
CA THR A 799 -38.64 -26.90 -11.42
C THR A 799 -38.28 -27.56 -10.10
N LEU A 800 -37.67 -26.80 -9.18
CA LEU A 800 -37.46 -27.19 -7.78
C LEU A 800 -38.35 -26.36 -6.85
N PRO A 801 -39.04 -26.94 -5.86
CA PRO A 801 -39.82 -26.19 -4.88
C PRO A 801 -39.04 -25.99 -3.57
N LEU A 802 -37.97 -25.18 -3.59
CA LEU A 802 -37.15 -24.93 -2.40
C LEU A 802 -37.60 -23.70 -1.59
N ALA A 803 -37.77 -22.55 -2.25
CA ALA A 803 -38.09 -21.31 -1.54
C ALA A 803 -39.54 -21.28 -1.05
N THR A 804 -39.73 -20.91 0.22
CA THR A 804 -41.04 -20.68 0.84
C THR A 804 -41.69 -19.40 0.31
N ALA A 805 -43.01 -19.29 0.47
CA ALA A 805 -43.76 -18.08 0.14
C ALA A 805 -43.27 -16.85 0.94
N ASP A 806 -42.98 -17.04 2.23
CA ASP A 806 -42.38 -16.04 3.10
C ASP A 806 -41.04 -16.53 3.66
N MET A 807 -40.03 -15.68 3.62
CA MET A 807 -38.74 -15.96 4.25
C MET A 807 -38.83 -15.70 5.75
N LYS A 808 -38.45 -16.68 6.58
CA LYS A 808 -38.47 -16.58 8.04
C LYS A 808 -37.09 -16.16 8.57
N ALA A 809 -36.76 -14.89 8.47
CA ALA A 809 -35.43 -14.38 8.78
C ALA A 809 -35.43 -13.22 9.79
N THR A 810 -34.40 -13.10 10.63
CA THR A 810 -34.23 -11.90 11.48
C THR A 810 -32.82 -11.36 11.46
N LEU A 811 -32.71 -10.03 11.45
CA LEU A 811 -31.46 -9.30 11.64
C LEU A 811 -31.32 -8.94 13.13
N ILE A 812 -30.16 -9.22 13.73
CA ILE A 812 -29.91 -9.08 15.16
C ILE A 812 -28.69 -8.15 15.35
N PRO A 813 -28.90 -6.84 15.60
CA PRO A 813 -27.82 -5.91 15.88
C PRO A 813 -27.18 -6.18 17.25
N ILE A 814 -25.85 -6.27 17.30
CA ILE A 814 -25.07 -6.52 18.52
C ILE A 814 -24.17 -5.32 18.84
N ALA A 815 -24.08 -4.96 20.13
CA ALA A 815 -23.11 -4.02 20.69
C ALA A 815 -22.27 -4.73 21.77
N ALA A 816 -20.95 -4.65 21.66
CA ALA A 816 -20.02 -5.05 22.72
C ALA A 816 -19.78 -3.85 23.65
N GLN A 817 -20.45 -3.82 24.81
CA GLN A 817 -20.36 -2.71 25.74
C GLN A 817 -20.52 -3.13 27.22
N VAL A 818 -19.83 -2.42 28.11
CA VAL A 818 -19.98 -2.54 29.56
C VAL A 818 -20.44 -1.20 30.11
N GLY A 819 -21.65 -1.16 30.66
CA GLY A 819 -22.29 0.11 31.02
C GLY A 819 -22.55 0.98 29.79
N ALA A 820 -21.94 2.17 29.75
CA ALA A 820 -22.02 3.11 28.62
C ALA A 820 -20.91 2.89 27.57
N ASP A 821 -19.79 2.30 27.95
CA ASP A 821 -18.55 2.28 27.16
C ASP A 821 -18.43 1.04 26.27
N ALA A 822 -17.79 1.20 25.11
CA ALA A 822 -17.46 0.08 24.23
C ALA A 822 -16.36 -0.80 24.83
N CYS A 823 -16.38 -2.08 24.48
CA CYS A 823 -15.33 -3.01 24.88
C CYS A 823 -13.99 -2.71 24.20
N THR A 824 -12.87 -2.96 24.88
CA THR A 824 -11.52 -2.77 24.34
C THR A 824 -11.33 -3.48 23.00
N GLY A 825 -10.87 -2.76 21.98
CA GLY A 825 -10.75 -3.28 20.61
C GLY A 825 -12.06 -3.24 19.80
N THR A 826 -13.14 -2.66 20.36
CA THR A 826 -14.42 -2.49 19.66
C THR A 826 -14.93 -1.04 19.70
N PHE A 827 -15.93 -0.76 18.86
CA PHE A 827 -16.65 0.51 18.83
C PHE A 827 -18.16 0.30 19.05
N LEU A 828 -18.83 1.32 19.61
CA LEU A 828 -20.29 1.35 19.64
C LEU A 828 -20.86 1.32 18.21
N PRO A 829 -22.02 0.69 17.97
CA PRO A 829 -22.61 0.61 16.64
C PRO A 829 -22.84 1.96 15.97
N PHE A 830 -22.44 2.09 14.70
CA PHE A 830 -22.65 3.29 13.89
C PHE A 830 -24.13 3.54 13.53
N TYR A 831 -24.99 2.50 13.62
CA TYR A 831 -26.35 2.51 13.10
C TYR A 831 -27.35 1.98 14.12
N THR A 832 -28.58 2.50 14.08
CA THR A 832 -29.65 2.05 14.99
C THR A 832 -30.46 0.90 14.39
N SER A 833 -31.19 0.15 15.22
CA SER A 833 -32.18 -0.83 14.74
C SER A 833 -33.22 -0.23 13.77
N ARG A 834 -33.50 1.09 13.86
CA ARG A 834 -34.39 1.80 12.91
C ARG A 834 -33.78 1.91 11.51
N ASP A 835 -32.48 2.15 11.43
CA ASP A 835 -31.79 2.29 10.14
C ASP A 835 -31.64 0.92 9.46
N VAL A 836 -31.33 -0.12 10.25
CA VAL A 836 -31.35 -1.51 9.79
C VAL A 836 -32.74 -1.91 9.26
N ARG A 837 -33.84 -1.53 9.93
CA ARG A 837 -35.21 -1.76 9.43
C ARG A 837 -35.46 -1.10 8.06
N ARG A 838 -34.93 0.10 7.82
CA ARG A 838 -35.01 0.80 6.52
C ARG A 838 -34.23 0.07 5.42
N ALA A 839 -33.03 -0.45 5.72
CA ALA A 839 -32.26 -1.25 4.75
C ALA A 839 -32.89 -2.62 4.46
N ALA A 840 -33.59 -3.20 5.44
CA ALA A 840 -34.21 -4.52 5.35
C ALA A 840 -35.53 -4.53 4.55
N PHE A 841 -36.46 -3.61 4.85
CA PHE A 841 -37.85 -3.69 4.40
C PHE A 841 -38.23 -2.59 3.41
N ALA A 842 -38.67 -2.99 2.21
CA ALA A 842 -39.05 -2.08 1.13
C ALA A 842 -40.11 -1.03 1.54
N GLY A 843 -41.11 -1.42 2.36
CA GLY A 843 -42.16 -0.51 2.83
C GLY A 843 -41.73 0.49 3.91
N GLN A 844 -40.47 0.49 4.36
CA GLN A 844 -39.91 1.47 5.29
C GLN A 844 -38.81 2.33 4.66
N ALA A 845 -38.45 2.06 3.41
CA ALA A 845 -37.48 2.82 2.64
C ALA A 845 -38.18 3.80 1.67
N PRO A 846 -37.48 4.81 1.14
CA PRO A 846 -37.99 5.63 0.05
C PRO A 846 -38.39 4.79 -1.17
N GLU A 847 -39.38 5.25 -1.93
CA GLU A 847 -39.84 4.53 -3.13
C GLU A 847 -38.70 4.36 -4.14
N GLY A 848 -38.54 3.13 -4.65
CA GLY A 848 -37.42 2.75 -5.54
C GLY A 848 -36.10 2.39 -4.83
N ALA A 849 -35.98 2.57 -3.51
CA ALA A 849 -34.76 2.21 -2.79
C ALA A 849 -34.48 0.70 -2.79
N ILE A 850 -33.20 0.34 -2.93
CA ILE A 850 -32.75 -1.04 -2.85
C ILE A 850 -32.74 -1.46 -1.38
N THR A 851 -33.52 -2.50 -1.07
CA THR A 851 -33.63 -3.19 0.23
C THR A 851 -33.57 -4.70 0.03
N ILE A 852 -33.33 -5.46 1.10
CA ILE A 852 -33.37 -6.94 1.07
C ILE A 852 -34.72 -7.41 0.51
N GLY A 853 -35.83 -6.85 1.03
CA GLY A 853 -37.18 -7.04 0.50
C GLY A 853 -37.30 -6.76 -1.00
N SER A 854 -36.73 -5.66 -1.50
CA SER A 854 -36.78 -5.34 -2.92
C SER A 854 -36.01 -6.33 -3.80
N ILE A 855 -34.93 -6.93 -3.31
CA ILE A 855 -34.07 -7.85 -4.08
C ILE A 855 -34.81 -9.19 -4.20
N VAL A 856 -35.23 -9.74 -3.06
CA VAL A 856 -35.98 -11.01 -2.98
C VAL A 856 -37.27 -10.93 -3.81
N ASN A 857 -38.06 -9.86 -3.69
CA ASN A 857 -39.31 -9.71 -4.45
C ASN A 857 -39.05 -9.60 -5.97
N ARG A 858 -38.07 -8.78 -6.39
CA ARG A 858 -37.77 -8.55 -7.82
C ARG A 858 -37.21 -9.79 -8.52
N CYS A 859 -36.35 -10.55 -7.85
CA CYS A 859 -35.72 -11.75 -8.42
C CYS A 859 -36.60 -13.00 -8.33
N SER A 860 -37.46 -13.11 -7.31
CA SER A 860 -38.38 -14.25 -7.16
C SER A 860 -39.66 -14.15 -7.99
N HIS A 861 -39.92 -13.01 -8.65
CA HIS A 861 -41.22 -12.68 -9.25
C HIS A 861 -42.37 -12.75 -8.22
N ASN A 862 -42.14 -12.21 -7.02
CA ASN A 862 -43.06 -12.26 -5.88
C ASN A 862 -43.42 -13.68 -5.39
N LYS A 863 -42.66 -14.73 -5.77
CA LYS A 863 -42.83 -16.09 -5.22
C LYS A 863 -42.34 -16.21 -3.77
N THR A 864 -41.39 -15.37 -3.38
CA THR A 864 -40.84 -15.31 -2.03
C THR A 864 -40.89 -13.86 -1.57
N THR A 865 -41.41 -13.61 -0.37
CA THR A 865 -41.40 -12.28 0.25
C THR A 865 -40.40 -12.20 1.41
N PHE A 866 -39.75 -11.05 1.54
CA PHE A 866 -39.01 -10.66 2.74
C PHE A 866 -39.70 -9.40 3.30
N ALA A 867 -40.87 -9.61 3.92
CA ALA A 867 -41.75 -8.58 4.45
C ALA A 867 -42.65 -9.13 5.58
N GLY A 868 -43.35 -8.25 6.28
CA GLY A 868 -44.41 -8.63 7.22
C GLY A 868 -43.92 -9.33 8.50
N PRO A 869 -44.82 -10.01 9.25
CA PRO A 869 -44.51 -10.57 10.57
C PRO A 869 -43.63 -11.84 10.54
N ALA A 870 -43.31 -12.38 9.36
CA ALA A 870 -42.44 -13.55 9.21
C ALA A 870 -40.94 -13.20 9.31
N SER A 871 -40.56 -11.98 8.93
CA SER A 871 -39.19 -11.46 9.05
C SER A 871 -39.11 -10.30 10.04
N GLY A 872 -37.95 -10.08 10.65
CA GLY A 872 -37.79 -9.12 11.75
C GLY A 872 -36.43 -8.43 11.81
N VAL A 873 -36.39 -7.30 12.51
CA VAL A 873 -35.15 -6.72 13.03
C VAL A 873 -35.32 -6.61 14.54
N ALA A 874 -34.33 -7.11 15.28
CA ALA A 874 -34.33 -7.04 16.73
C ALA A 874 -33.91 -5.65 17.23
N GLU A 875 -34.35 -5.30 18.44
CA GLU A 875 -33.77 -4.18 19.18
C GLU A 875 -32.36 -4.52 19.64
N LEU A 876 -31.47 -3.52 19.63
CA LEU A 876 -30.04 -3.69 19.87
C LEU A 876 -29.74 -4.60 21.08
N VAL A 877 -28.95 -5.63 20.84
CA VAL A 877 -28.52 -6.61 21.84
C VAL A 877 -27.17 -6.15 22.40
N LYS A 878 -27.09 -5.95 23.71
CA LYS A 878 -25.86 -5.53 24.40
C LYS A 878 -25.23 -6.75 25.05
N LEU A 879 -23.97 -7.02 24.72
CA LEU A 879 -23.16 -8.11 25.27
C LEU A 879 -21.92 -7.53 25.96
N GLY A 880 -21.42 -8.22 26.99
CA GLY A 880 -20.14 -7.90 27.62
C GLY A 880 -18.95 -8.25 26.73
N CYS A 881 -17.75 -7.86 27.15
CA CYS A 881 -16.53 -7.97 26.31
C CYS A 881 -16.05 -9.41 26.08
N SER A 882 -16.38 -10.30 27.01
CA SER A 882 -16.18 -11.74 26.90
C SER A 882 -17.26 -12.46 27.71
N GLY A 883 -17.40 -13.76 27.48
CA GLY A 883 -18.35 -14.60 28.20
C GLY A 883 -18.18 -16.07 27.84
N SER A 884 -19.16 -16.88 28.23
CA SER A 884 -19.21 -18.28 27.83
C SER A 884 -20.63 -18.67 27.42
N SER A 885 -20.75 -19.35 26.28
CA SER A 885 -22.00 -19.87 25.72
C SER A 885 -21.83 -21.37 25.49
N ASN A 886 -22.78 -22.19 25.98
CA ASN A 886 -22.76 -23.65 25.80
C ASN A 886 -21.44 -24.35 26.22
N GLY A 887 -20.73 -23.79 27.21
CA GLY A 887 -19.44 -24.30 27.70
C GLY A 887 -18.21 -23.83 26.92
N ALA A 888 -18.38 -23.14 25.79
CA ALA A 888 -17.30 -22.49 25.06
C ALA A 888 -17.14 -21.03 25.51
N ALA A 889 -15.90 -20.61 25.80
CA ALA A 889 -15.58 -19.21 26.02
C ALA A 889 -15.57 -18.44 24.68
N TRP A 890 -15.90 -17.15 24.73
CA TRP A 890 -15.83 -16.23 23.60
C TRP A 890 -15.41 -14.83 24.05
N SER A 891 -14.81 -14.07 23.15
CA SER A 891 -14.31 -12.71 23.40
C SER A 891 -14.57 -11.81 22.19
N PHE A 892 -14.66 -10.50 22.40
CA PHE A 892 -14.64 -9.50 21.32
C PHE A 892 -13.22 -8.97 21.02
N GLN A 893 -12.19 -9.54 21.65
CA GLN A 893 -10.77 -9.23 21.37
C GLN A 893 -10.14 -10.19 20.36
N SER A 894 -10.77 -11.35 20.13
CA SER A 894 -10.44 -12.34 19.11
C SER A 894 -11.47 -12.31 17.96
N CYS A 895 -11.23 -13.09 16.91
CA CYS A 895 -12.16 -13.25 15.79
C CYS A 895 -12.19 -14.72 15.32
N ASP A 896 -12.16 -15.67 16.25
CA ASP A 896 -12.12 -17.09 15.91
C ASP A 896 -13.52 -17.59 15.56
N TRP A 897 -13.61 -18.65 14.74
CA TRP A 897 -14.90 -19.24 14.34
C TRP A 897 -15.81 -19.58 15.53
N GLN A 898 -15.21 -19.91 16.68
CA GLN A 898 -15.92 -20.22 17.91
C GLN A 898 -16.52 -18.98 18.60
N ASP A 899 -15.90 -17.81 18.45
CA ASP A 899 -16.44 -16.53 18.93
C ASP A 899 -17.74 -16.16 18.21
N PHE A 900 -17.81 -16.33 16.88
CA PHE A 900 -19.02 -16.06 16.09
C PHE A 900 -20.24 -16.83 16.61
N HIS A 901 -20.07 -18.11 16.95
CA HIS A 901 -21.13 -18.92 17.58
C HIS A 901 -21.39 -18.51 19.02
N GLY A 902 -20.35 -18.17 19.79
CA GLY A 902 -20.48 -17.67 21.16
C GLY A 902 -21.29 -16.38 21.27
N TRP A 903 -21.00 -15.40 20.41
CA TRP A 903 -21.74 -14.14 20.26
C TRP A 903 -23.19 -14.38 19.82
N ALA A 904 -23.41 -15.30 18.86
CA ALA A 904 -24.75 -15.66 18.38
C ALA A 904 -25.60 -16.30 19.47
N ASP A 905 -25.04 -17.27 20.20
CA ASP A 905 -25.71 -17.95 21.33
C ASP A 905 -26.00 -16.98 22.49
N ALA A 906 -25.07 -16.07 22.80
CA ALA A 906 -25.27 -15.05 23.82
C ALA A 906 -26.36 -14.05 23.40
N ALA A 907 -26.40 -13.66 22.12
CA ALA A 907 -27.43 -12.78 21.60
C ALA A 907 -28.82 -13.46 21.57
N ASP A 908 -28.88 -14.73 21.17
CA ASP A 908 -30.09 -15.57 21.26
C ASP A 908 -30.61 -15.64 22.71
N ALA A 909 -29.74 -15.79 23.70
CA ALA A 909 -30.11 -15.84 25.11
C ALA A 909 -30.68 -14.49 25.62
N VAL A 910 -30.10 -13.36 25.22
CA VAL A 910 -30.65 -12.03 25.53
C VAL A 910 -32.00 -11.78 24.82
N LEU A 911 -32.18 -12.29 23.60
CA LEU A 911 -33.48 -12.22 22.93
C LEU A 911 -34.54 -13.09 23.60
N ALA A 912 -34.16 -14.28 24.07
CA ALA A 912 -35.03 -15.15 24.85
C ALA A 912 -35.48 -14.50 26.17
N SER A 913 -34.58 -13.80 26.89
CA SER A 913 -34.94 -13.07 28.12
C SER A 913 -35.88 -11.88 27.87
N ARG A 914 -35.85 -11.29 26.66
CA ARG A 914 -36.81 -10.28 26.17
C ARG A 914 -38.12 -10.88 25.64
N GLY A 915 -38.35 -12.19 25.78
CA GLY A 915 -39.54 -12.88 25.28
C GLY A 915 -39.59 -13.09 23.76
N VAL A 916 -38.48 -12.84 23.04
CA VAL A 916 -38.41 -13.03 21.59
C VAL A 916 -38.02 -14.48 21.29
N ALA A 917 -39.00 -15.28 20.86
CA ALA A 917 -38.78 -16.68 20.52
C ALA A 917 -37.92 -16.84 19.25
N ALA A 918 -36.61 -17.01 19.40
CA ALA A 918 -35.65 -17.15 18.29
C ALA A 918 -36.06 -18.23 17.26
N LYS A 919 -36.67 -19.34 17.71
CA LYS A 919 -37.20 -20.43 16.85
C LYS A 919 -38.27 -19.99 15.84
N ARG A 920 -38.85 -18.78 15.97
CA ARG A 920 -39.76 -18.19 14.96
C ARG A 920 -39.04 -17.89 13.64
N TYR A 921 -37.75 -17.55 13.73
CA TYR A 921 -36.91 -17.18 12.60
C TYR A 921 -35.95 -18.33 12.29
N VAL A 922 -36.10 -18.92 11.12
CA VAL A 922 -35.29 -20.06 10.66
C VAL A 922 -33.88 -19.61 10.33
N HIS A 923 -33.75 -18.44 9.69
CA HIS A 923 -32.49 -17.81 9.34
C HIS A 923 -32.22 -16.62 10.26
N ARG A 924 -30.99 -16.49 10.77
CA ARG A 924 -30.61 -15.42 11.71
C ARG A 924 -29.29 -14.78 11.26
N SER A 925 -29.32 -13.47 11.06
CA SER A 925 -28.14 -12.69 10.65
C SER A 925 -27.74 -11.74 11.76
N TYR A 926 -26.60 -11.98 12.39
CA TYR A 926 -26.07 -11.17 13.48
C TYR A 926 -25.25 -10.03 12.90
N LEU A 927 -25.64 -8.79 13.19
CA LEU A 927 -24.90 -7.62 12.75
C LEU A 927 -23.90 -7.27 13.85
N LEU A 928 -22.63 -7.48 13.58
CA LEU A 928 -21.54 -7.41 14.57
C LEU A 928 -21.07 -5.97 14.79
N PRO A 929 -20.64 -5.62 16.03
CA PRO A 929 -19.95 -4.36 16.28
C PRO A 929 -18.62 -4.32 15.51
N SER A 930 -17.98 -3.16 15.42
CA SER A 930 -16.66 -3.08 14.78
C SER A 930 -15.65 -3.71 15.72
N VAL A 931 -15.06 -4.84 15.32
CA VAL A 931 -14.06 -5.61 16.08
C VAL A 931 -12.72 -5.47 15.36
N ALA A 932 -11.72 -4.88 16.02
CA ALA A 932 -10.42 -4.62 15.42
C ALA A 932 -9.70 -5.90 14.96
N ALA A 933 -9.86 -7.01 15.69
CA ALA A 933 -9.30 -8.32 15.34
C ALA A 933 -9.92 -8.94 14.07
N CYS A 934 -11.13 -8.53 13.66
CA CYS A 934 -11.84 -9.09 12.52
C CYS A 934 -11.49 -8.44 11.16
N GLY A 935 -10.42 -7.64 11.08
CA GLY A 935 -9.78 -7.30 9.80
C GLY A 935 -10.66 -6.64 8.72
N GLY A 936 -11.74 -5.94 9.08
CA GLY A 936 -12.65 -5.31 8.12
C GLY A 936 -13.65 -6.25 7.44
N LEU A 937 -13.93 -7.43 8.04
CA LEU A 937 -14.93 -8.42 7.62
C LEU A 937 -16.18 -7.81 6.96
N VAL A 938 -16.52 -8.29 5.75
CA VAL A 938 -17.79 -7.94 5.07
C VAL A 938 -18.94 -8.72 5.70
N GLY A 939 -18.83 -10.04 5.64
CA GLY A 939 -19.71 -10.99 6.30
C GLY A 939 -19.13 -12.40 6.24
N ILE A 940 -19.82 -13.33 6.88
CA ILE A 940 -19.60 -14.78 6.75
C ILE A 940 -20.90 -15.51 7.10
N ALA A 941 -21.11 -16.70 6.54
CA ALA A 941 -22.33 -17.47 6.75
C ALA A 941 -22.10 -18.98 6.75
N GLN A 942 -23.07 -19.72 7.29
CA GLN A 942 -23.15 -21.16 7.09
C GLN A 942 -23.89 -21.47 5.79
N VAL A 943 -23.30 -22.33 4.95
CA VAL A 943 -23.99 -22.86 3.77
C VAL A 943 -24.98 -23.94 4.21
N GLY A 944 -26.27 -23.68 4.03
CA GLY A 944 -27.38 -24.50 4.51
C GLY A 944 -27.75 -24.28 5.98
N CYS A 945 -28.43 -25.26 6.57
CA CYS A 945 -29.09 -25.14 7.88
C CYS A 945 -28.81 -26.30 8.86
N GLU A 946 -27.82 -27.15 8.59
CA GLU A 946 -27.77 -28.51 9.17
C GLU A 946 -27.15 -28.57 10.58
N GLY A 947 -27.95 -28.20 11.57
CA GLY A 947 -27.81 -28.63 12.97
C GLY A 947 -27.40 -27.56 13.98
N PHE A 948 -26.84 -26.45 13.55
CA PHE A 948 -26.54 -25.29 14.42
C PHE A 948 -27.54 -24.12 14.22
N GLY A 949 -28.59 -24.36 13.43
CA GLY A 949 -29.51 -23.35 12.92
C GLY A 949 -28.86 -22.52 11.81
N CYS A 950 -29.65 -21.95 10.89
CA CYS A 950 -29.07 -21.18 9.79
C CYS A 950 -28.63 -19.80 10.31
N ARG A 951 -27.31 -19.57 10.35
CA ARG A 951 -26.67 -18.39 10.91
C ARG A 951 -25.76 -17.71 9.89
N SER A 952 -25.82 -16.39 9.86
CA SER A 952 -24.83 -15.54 9.20
C SER A 952 -24.45 -14.34 10.07
N TRP A 953 -23.32 -13.71 9.75
CA TRP A 953 -22.73 -12.60 10.50
C TRP A 953 -22.30 -11.50 9.53
N ILE A 954 -22.61 -10.25 9.85
CA ILE A 954 -22.37 -9.08 9.00
C ILE A 954 -21.46 -8.11 9.76
N GLY A 955 -20.37 -7.67 9.14
CA GLY A 955 -19.45 -6.71 9.75
C GLY A 955 -20.04 -5.31 9.89
N ALA A 956 -19.54 -4.54 10.87
CA ALA A 956 -20.09 -3.25 11.31
C ALA A 956 -20.38 -2.24 10.20
N TYR A 957 -19.51 -2.15 9.19
CA TYR A 957 -19.64 -1.20 8.09
C TYR A 957 -20.77 -1.55 7.11
N HIS A 958 -21.26 -2.81 7.14
CA HIS A 958 -22.19 -3.38 6.15
C HIS A 958 -23.63 -3.54 6.68
N TRP A 959 -23.94 -3.07 7.88
CA TRP A 959 -25.29 -3.13 8.47
C TRP A 959 -26.39 -2.46 7.63
N LEU A 960 -26.02 -1.49 6.78
CA LEU A 960 -26.91 -0.81 5.83
C LEU A 960 -26.65 -1.19 4.37
N ALA A 961 -25.90 -2.26 4.09
CA ALA A 961 -25.60 -2.73 2.74
C ALA A 961 -26.50 -3.94 2.40
N PRO A 962 -27.64 -3.76 1.70
CA PRO A 962 -28.61 -4.83 1.51
C PRO A 962 -28.03 -5.99 0.68
N MET A 963 -27.06 -5.72 -0.19
CA MET A 963 -26.41 -6.75 -1.00
C MET A 963 -25.57 -7.71 -0.16
N ALA A 964 -24.68 -7.20 0.69
CA ALA A 964 -23.89 -8.02 1.61
C ALA A 964 -24.80 -8.83 2.53
N ILE A 965 -25.81 -8.20 3.13
CA ILE A 965 -26.76 -8.93 4.00
C ILE A 965 -27.52 -10.01 3.22
N THR A 966 -27.92 -9.75 1.97
CA THR A 966 -28.61 -10.75 1.13
C THR A 966 -27.69 -11.90 0.73
N HIS A 967 -26.42 -11.62 0.42
CA HIS A 967 -25.41 -12.63 0.06
C HIS A 967 -25.23 -13.64 1.21
N GLU A 968 -24.88 -13.14 2.38
CA GLU A 968 -24.68 -13.95 3.59
C GLU A 968 -25.97 -14.66 4.04
N LEU A 969 -27.12 -14.02 3.86
CA LEU A 969 -28.42 -14.65 4.13
C LEU A 969 -28.73 -15.79 3.14
N PHE A 970 -28.22 -15.75 1.91
CA PHE A 970 -28.51 -16.73 0.86
C PHE A 970 -27.67 -18.01 0.98
N HIS A 971 -26.50 -17.96 1.62
CA HIS A 971 -25.78 -19.18 2.02
C HIS A 971 -26.66 -20.10 2.87
N ASN A 972 -27.46 -19.54 3.78
CA ASN A 972 -28.43 -20.31 4.57
C ASN A 972 -29.51 -21.03 3.74
N LEU A 973 -29.64 -20.71 2.44
CA LEU A 973 -30.54 -21.37 1.49
C LEU A 973 -29.83 -22.41 0.62
N TYR A 974 -28.69 -22.92 1.08
CA TYR A 974 -27.84 -23.91 0.37
C TYR A 974 -27.26 -23.39 -0.96
N LEU A 975 -27.20 -22.06 -1.13
CA LEU A 975 -26.45 -21.45 -2.22
C LEU A 975 -24.99 -21.31 -1.83
N ASP A 976 -24.11 -21.79 -2.69
CA ASP A 976 -22.66 -21.66 -2.55
C ASP A 976 -22.18 -20.46 -3.40
N HIS A 977 -20.88 -20.19 -3.41
CA HIS A 977 -20.31 -19.11 -4.25
C HIS A 977 -20.55 -19.35 -5.75
N SER A 978 -20.30 -18.30 -6.53
CA SER A 978 -20.32 -18.37 -7.99
C SER A 978 -19.03 -17.79 -8.56
N GLY A 979 -18.18 -18.69 -9.04
CA GLY A 979 -16.82 -18.41 -9.44
C GLY A 979 -16.58 -18.51 -10.94
N ARG A 980 -15.32 -18.33 -11.32
CA ARG A 980 -14.84 -18.39 -12.70
C ARG A 980 -13.41 -18.90 -12.75
N GLU A 981 -13.13 -19.76 -13.72
CA GLU A 981 -11.77 -20.18 -14.06
C GLU A 981 -11.13 -19.16 -15.02
N ASP A 982 -9.94 -18.66 -14.66
CA ASP A 982 -9.15 -17.83 -15.57
C ASP A 982 -8.40 -18.70 -16.58
N LYS A 983 -8.83 -18.59 -17.85
CA LYS A 983 -8.29 -19.35 -18.99
C LYS A 983 -6.82 -19.05 -19.30
N LYS A 984 -6.20 -18.03 -18.69
CA LYS A 984 -4.76 -17.74 -18.83
C LYS A 984 -3.90 -18.40 -17.76
N THR A 985 -4.40 -18.52 -16.53
CA THR A 985 -3.62 -18.99 -15.37
C THR A 985 -4.05 -20.36 -14.86
N GLY A 986 -5.25 -20.84 -15.21
CA GLY A 986 -5.85 -22.06 -14.65
C GLY A 986 -6.31 -21.89 -13.20
N MET A 987 -6.18 -20.69 -12.61
CA MET A 987 -6.67 -20.41 -11.27
C MET A 987 -8.17 -20.20 -11.29
N PHE A 988 -8.82 -20.68 -10.22
CA PHE A 988 -10.25 -20.54 -10.02
C PHE A 988 -10.52 -19.42 -9.00
N ASP A 989 -11.21 -18.37 -9.44
CA ASP A 989 -11.71 -17.29 -8.58
C ASP A 989 -13.11 -17.64 -8.11
N GLU A 990 -13.28 -17.92 -6.81
CA GLU A 990 -14.57 -18.28 -6.20
C GLU A 990 -15.66 -17.21 -6.33
N TYR A 991 -15.28 -15.95 -6.54
CA TYR A 991 -16.21 -14.82 -6.68
C TYR A 991 -16.21 -14.21 -8.10
N GLY A 992 -15.63 -14.91 -9.08
CA GLY A 992 -15.41 -14.40 -10.44
C GLY A 992 -16.64 -14.36 -11.37
N ASP A 993 -17.86 -14.68 -10.91
CA ASP A 993 -19.11 -14.56 -11.68
C ASP A 993 -19.77 -13.18 -11.55
N ASP A 994 -19.38 -12.24 -12.41
CA ASP A 994 -19.97 -10.90 -12.49
C ASP A 994 -21.51 -10.86 -12.63
N THR A 995 -22.15 -11.97 -13.00
CA THR A 995 -23.60 -12.07 -13.21
C THR A 995 -24.41 -12.42 -11.96
N CYS A 996 -23.77 -12.81 -10.85
CA CYS A 996 -24.46 -13.49 -9.74
C CYS A 996 -24.34 -12.77 -8.40
N LEU A 997 -25.40 -12.78 -7.59
CA LEU A 997 -25.39 -12.22 -6.24
C LEU A 997 -24.35 -12.89 -5.31
N LEU A 998 -24.09 -14.19 -5.50
CA LEU A 998 -23.14 -15.01 -4.73
C LEU A 998 -21.68 -14.90 -5.21
N ALA A 999 -21.39 -13.92 -6.08
CA ALA A 999 -20.06 -13.44 -6.37
C ALA A 999 -19.75 -12.21 -5.49
N TYR A 1000 -18.88 -11.30 -5.92
CA TYR A 1000 -18.44 -10.14 -5.11
C TYR A 1000 -19.61 -9.35 -4.46
N CYS A 1001 -19.60 -9.23 -3.13
CA CYS A 1001 -20.71 -8.80 -2.26
C CYS A 1001 -21.28 -7.39 -2.50
N CYS A 1002 -20.60 -6.53 -3.26
CA CYS A 1002 -20.93 -5.10 -3.36
C CYS A 1002 -21.81 -4.70 -4.56
N ALA A 1003 -22.30 -5.64 -5.37
CA ALA A 1003 -22.97 -5.34 -6.64
C ALA A 1003 -24.43 -5.83 -6.70
N VAL A 1004 -25.32 -5.01 -7.29
CA VAL A 1004 -26.78 -5.20 -7.26
C VAL A 1004 -27.27 -5.99 -8.48
N ARG A 1005 -27.58 -7.28 -8.29
CA ARG A 1005 -28.02 -8.19 -9.35
C ARG A 1005 -28.78 -9.40 -8.78
N CYS A 1006 -29.58 -10.08 -9.60
CA CYS A 1006 -30.19 -11.35 -9.21
C CYS A 1006 -29.17 -12.51 -9.20
N PRO A 1007 -29.47 -13.64 -8.51
CA PRO A 1007 -28.72 -14.88 -8.66
C PRO A 1007 -28.62 -15.32 -10.13
N ASN A 1008 -27.53 -16.02 -10.46
CA ASN A 1008 -27.38 -16.63 -11.78
C ASN A 1008 -28.41 -17.76 -12.02
N THR A 1009 -28.45 -18.28 -13.24
CA THR A 1009 -29.43 -19.28 -13.68
C THR A 1009 -29.45 -20.56 -12.84
N PRO A 1010 -28.32 -21.21 -12.47
CA PRO A 1010 -28.37 -22.38 -11.58
C PRO A 1010 -28.92 -22.04 -10.19
N HIS A 1011 -28.47 -20.97 -9.53
CA HIS A 1011 -28.95 -20.59 -8.20
C HIS A 1011 -30.43 -20.17 -8.20
N ALA A 1012 -30.89 -19.42 -9.22
CA ALA A 1012 -32.29 -19.03 -9.35
C ALA A 1012 -33.23 -20.24 -9.62
N TRP A 1013 -32.74 -21.28 -10.30
CA TRP A 1013 -33.46 -22.54 -10.48
C TRP A 1013 -33.47 -23.38 -9.20
N GLN A 1014 -32.35 -23.44 -8.48
CA GLN A 1014 -32.22 -24.11 -7.18
C GLN A 1014 -33.21 -23.59 -6.15
N LEU A 1015 -33.37 -22.25 -6.07
CA LEU A 1015 -34.38 -21.58 -5.25
C LEU A 1015 -35.83 -21.83 -5.71
N GLY A 1016 -36.07 -22.32 -6.93
CA GLY A 1016 -37.42 -22.47 -7.51
C GLY A 1016 -38.02 -21.20 -8.10
N TRP A 1017 -37.24 -20.13 -8.20
CA TRP A 1017 -37.70 -18.85 -8.73
C TRP A 1017 -37.94 -18.91 -10.23
N ILE A 1018 -37.19 -19.73 -10.97
CA ILE A 1018 -37.37 -19.96 -12.42
C ILE A 1018 -37.57 -21.44 -12.77
N SER A 1019 -38.16 -21.72 -13.94
CA SER A 1019 -38.16 -23.04 -14.57
C SER A 1019 -37.23 -23.10 -15.78
N LEU A 1020 -36.59 -24.25 -15.98
CA LEU A 1020 -35.62 -24.48 -17.05
C LEU A 1020 -36.10 -25.57 -18.02
N GLN A 1021 -35.72 -25.45 -19.28
CA GLN A 1021 -35.90 -26.51 -20.29
C GLN A 1021 -34.77 -27.53 -20.16
N GLN A 1022 -35.08 -28.76 -19.75
CA GLN A 1022 -34.08 -29.81 -19.53
C GLN A 1022 -33.87 -30.65 -20.80
N LEU A 1023 -32.60 -30.84 -21.16
CA LEU A 1023 -32.14 -31.69 -22.26
C LEU A 1023 -31.26 -32.82 -21.71
N THR A 1024 -31.55 -34.06 -22.12
CA THR A 1024 -30.76 -35.25 -21.81
C THR A 1024 -30.31 -35.93 -23.10
N GLU A 1025 -29.62 -37.06 -22.99
CA GLU A 1025 -29.22 -37.89 -24.14
C GLU A 1025 -30.38 -38.29 -25.06
N ALA A 1026 -31.60 -38.41 -24.52
CA ALA A 1026 -32.80 -38.76 -25.29
C ALA A 1026 -33.27 -37.64 -26.25
N GLN A 1027 -32.83 -36.39 -26.03
CA GLN A 1027 -33.08 -35.25 -26.93
C GLN A 1027 -31.82 -34.76 -27.68
N LEU A 1028 -30.62 -35.22 -27.29
CA LEU A 1028 -29.33 -34.82 -27.87
C LEU A 1028 -28.48 -36.04 -28.28
N GLY A 1029 -28.88 -36.71 -29.35
CA GLY A 1029 -28.07 -37.75 -29.99
C GLY A 1029 -26.81 -37.18 -30.70
N PRO A 1030 -25.80 -38.02 -31.00
CA PRO A 1030 -24.60 -37.58 -31.72
C PRO A 1030 -24.94 -36.94 -33.08
N GLY A 1031 -24.49 -35.70 -33.30
CA GLY A 1031 -24.78 -34.93 -34.51
C GLY A 1031 -26.14 -34.22 -34.52
N GLN A 1032 -26.98 -34.38 -33.49
CA GLN A 1032 -28.28 -33.72 -33.40
C GLN A 1032 -28.19 -32.32 -32.76
N ALA A 1033 -29.18 -31.50 -33.06
CA ALA A 1033 -29.30 -30.12 -32.62
C ALA A 1033 -30.73 -29.80 -32.15
N ALA A 1034 -30.87 -29.30 -30.93
CA ALA A 1034 -32.12 -28.78 -30.39
C ALA A 1034 -32.13 -27.24 -30.50
N SER A 1035 -33.11 -26.67 -31.21
CA SER A 1035 -33.36 -25.21 -31.22
C SER A 1035 -34.43 -24.88 -30.19
N LEU A 1036 -34.11 -24.00 -29.24
CA LEU A 1036 -34.98 -23.60 -28.13
C LEU A 1036 -34.99 -22.07 -27.98
N THR A 1037 -36.09 -21.55 -27.45
CA THR A 1037 -36.18 -20.14 -27.03
C THR A 1037 -36.01 -20.08 -25.52
N ILE A 1038 -35.12 -19.22 -25.03
CA ILE A 1038 -34.96 -18.93 -23.60
C ILE A 1038 -35.45 -17.51 -23.31
N TYR A 1039 -36.30 -17.37 -22.30
CA TYR A 1039 -36.75 -16.07 -21.82
C TYR A 1039 -35.75 -15.47 -20.84
N SER A 1040 -35.73 -14.15 -20.71
CA SER A 1040 -34.88 -13.54 -19.68
C SER A 1040 -35.43 -13.82 -18.29
N GLN A 1041 -34.58 -14.31 -17.39
CA GLN A 1041 -34.93 -14.60 -15.99
C GLN A 1041 -35.44 -13.38 -15.23
N SER A 1042 -35.12 -12.15 -15.64
CA SER A 1042 -35.68 -10.94 -15.03
C SER A 1042 -37.06 -10.55 -15.57
N VAL A 1043 -37.45 -11.07 -16.74
CA VAL A 1043 -38.73 -10.78 -17.39
C VAL A 1043 -39.77 -11.82 -16.98
N GLN A 1044 -39.46 -13.11 -17.16
CA GLN A 1044 -40.38 -14.23 -17.01
C GLN A 1044 -39.72 -15.42 -16.30
N ALA A 1045 -40.40 -15.97 -15.30
CA ALA A 1045 -39.91 -17.13 -14.55
C ALA A 1045 -39.99 -18.47 -15.33
N ALA A 1046 -40.97 -18.62 -16.22
CA ALA A 1046 -41.18 -19.84 -16.99
C ALA A 1046 -40.24 -19.91 -18.21
N ASN A 1047 -39.54 -21.02 -18.39
CA ASN A 1047 -38.60 -21.29 -19.49
C ASN A 1047 -37.47 -20.25 -19.60
N ALA A 1048 -36.95 -19.83 -18.44
CA ALA A 1048 -35.95 -18.77 -18.31
C ALA A 1048 -34.49 -19.21 -18.60
N GLY A 1049 -34.32 -20.43 -19.11
CA GLY A 1049 -33.03 -21.02 -19.44
C GLY A 1049 -33.13 -22.49 -19.85
N ILE A 1050 -31.97 -23.11 -20.07
CA ILE A 1050 -31.79 -24.52 -20.43
C ILE A 1050 -30.88 -25.19 -19.41
N ARG A 1051 -31.13 -26.45 -19.09
CA ARG A 1051 -30.24 -27.33 -18.32
C ARG A 1051 -29.91 -28.57 -19.16
N VAL A 1052 -28.64 -28.76 -19.48
CA VAL A 1052 -28.17 -29.93 -20.23
C VAL A 1052 -27.52 -30.91 -19.27
N LEU A 1053 -27.96 -32.18 -19.32
CA LEU A 1053 -27.37 -33.29 -18.58
C LEU A 1053 -26.55 -34.15 -19.56
N PRO A 1054 -25.22 -33.97 -19.65
CA PRO A 1054 -24.36 -34.68 -20.59
C PRO A 1054 -24.04 -36.10 -20.09
N GLY A 1055 -25.07 -36.91 -19.79
CA GLY A 1055 -24.91 -38.27 -19.26
C GLY A 1055 -24.07 -39.22 -20.14
N TRP A 1056 -23.91 -38.87 -21.41
CA TRP A 1056 -23.04 -39.55 -22.37
C TRP A 1056 -21.53 -39.25 -22.22
N ALA A 1057 -21.13 -38.36 -21.32
CA ALA A 1057 -19.75 -37.94 -21.09
C ALA A 1057 -19.45 -37.97 -19.58
N ALA A 1058 -18.83 -39.07 -19.13
CA ALA A 1058 -18.50 -39.27 -17.72
C ALA A 1058 -17.60 -38.16 -17.16
N GLY A 1059 -17.88 -37.72 -15.93
CA GLY A 1059 -17.13 -36.65 -15.24
C GLY A 1059 -17.56 -35.21 -15.60
N VAL A 1060 -18.31 -35.00 -16.68
CA VAL A 1060 -18.71 -33.67 -17.13
C VAL A 1060 -19.89 -33.14 -16.30
N PRO A 1061 -19.79 -31.94 -15.67
CA PRO A 1061 -20.89 -31.38 -14.89
C PRO A 1061 -22.06 -30.89 -15.77
N PRO A 1062 -23.30 -30.84 -15.24
CA PRO A 1062 -24.44 -30.20 -15.90
C PRO A 1062 -24.14 -28.77 -16.38
N VAL A 1063 -24.62 -28.46 -17.58
CA VAL A 1063 -24.44 -27.14 -18.20
C VAL A 1063 -25.76 -26.37 -18.14
N PHE A 1064 -25.73 -25.17 -17.58
CA PHE A 1064 -26.85 -24.25 -17.49
C PHE A 1064 -26.67 -23.10 -18.47
N VAL A 1065 -27.73 -22.71 -19.17
CA VAL A 1065 -27.72 -21.60 -20.13
C VAL A 1065 -28.86 -20.65 -19.80
N GLY A 1066 -28.58 -19.37 -19.62
CA GLY A 1066 -29.59 -18.36 -19.27
C GLY A 1066 -29.42 -17.04 -20.03
N TYR A 1067 -30.42 -16.16 -19.94
CA TYR A 1067 -30.46 -14.89 -20.66
C TYR A 1067 -30.78 -13.72 -19.70
N ARG A 1068 -30.00 -12.64 -19.75
CA ARG A 1068 -30.12 -11.48 -18.83
C ARG A 1068 -30.45 -10.19 -19.60
N THR A 1069 -31.43 -9.43 -19.12
CA THR A 1069 -31.82 -8.12 -19.68
C THR A 1069 -32.12 -7.10 -18.59
N ALA A 1070 -32.12 -5.80 -18.96
CA ALA A 1070 -32.10 -4.63 -18.08
C ALA A 1070 -33.41 -4.36 -17.31
N HIS A 1071 -34.13 -5.40 -16.93
CA HIS A 1071 -35.46 -5.32 -16.33
C HIS A 1071 -35.47 -5.85 -14.89
N LYS A 1072 -36.43 -5.39 -14.08
CA LYS A 1072 -36.65 -5.78 -12.69
C LYS A 1072 -35.36 -5.83 -11.83
N GLY A 1073 -34.95 -7.02 -11.38
CA GLY A 1073 -33.82 -7.21 -10.48
C GLY A 1073 -32.44 -7.20 -11.15
N ASP A 1074 -32.38 -7.20 -12.49
CA ASP A 1074 -31.15 -7.12 -13.27
C ASP A 1074 -30.92 -5.71 -13.86
N ALA A 1075 -31.71 -4.71 -13.45
CA ALA A 1075 -31.59 -3.33 -13.92
C ALA A 1075 -30.24 -2.66 -13.59
N ALA A 1076 -29.51 -3.17 -12.59
CA ALA A 1076 -28.18 -2.69 -12.18
C ALA A 1076 -27.03 -3.65 -12.58
N LEU A 1077 -27.30 -4.64 -13.44
CA LEU A 1077 -26.26 -5.50 -14.01
C LEU A 1077 -25.43 -4.72 -15.05
N ASP A 1078 -24.13 -5.02 -15.14
CA ASP A 1078 -23.19 -4.35 -16.06
C ASP A 1078 -23.70 -4.37 -17.52
N PRO A 1079 -23.73 -3.23 -18.24
CA PRO A 1079 -24.15 -3.16 -19.64
C PRO A 1079 -23.45 -4.11 -20.60
N ARG A 1080 -22.22 -4.55 -20.30
CA ARG A 1080 -21.45 -5.51 -21.08
C ARG A 1080 -22.00 -6.93 -20.99
N LEU A 1081 -22.80 -7.24 -19.97
CA LEU A 1081 -23.44 -8.54 -19.71
C LEU A 1081 -24.90 -8.55 -20.19
N LEU A 1082 -25.55 -7.38 -20.27
CA LEU A 1082 -26.94 -7.25 -20.70
C LEU A 1082 -27.18 -7.67 -22.16
N ALA A 1083 -28.38 -8.23 -22.41
CA ALA A 1083 -28.83 -8.73 -23.71
C ALA A 1083 -27.98 -9.87 -24.29
N LYS A 1084 -27.28 -10.64 -23.44
CA LYS A 1084 -26.44 -11.78 -23.83
C LYS A 1084 -26.86 -13.07 -23.14
N VAL A 1085 -26.45 -14.18 -23.73
CA VAL A 1085 -26.66 -15.54 -23.22
C VAL A 1085 -25.44 -15.95 -22.41
N HIS A 1086 -25.64 -16.39 -21.18
CA HIS A 1086 -24.57 -16.81 -20.28
C HIS A 1086 -24.60 -18.31 -20.11
N VAL A 1087 -23.41 -18.92 -20.06
CA VAL A 1087 -23.22 -20.36 -19.86
C VAL A 1087 -22.53 -20.59 -18.53
N TYR A 1088 -23.04 -21.53 -17.74
CA TYR A 1088 -22.51 -21.93 -16.45
C TYR A 1088 -22.38 -23.45 -16.37
N THR A 1089 -21.48 -23.95 -15.55
CA THR A 1089 -21.40 -25.35 -15.13
C THR A 1089 -21.65 -25.44 -13.62
N SER A 1090 -22.46 -26.40 -13.18
CA SER A 1090 -22.64 -26.67 -11.75
C SER A 1090 -23.19 -28.09 -11.54
N ARG A 1091 -22.84 -28.70 -10.41
CA ARG A 1091 -23.30 -30.06 -10.04
C ARG A 1091 -24.66 -30.10 -9.34
N VAL A 1092 -25.28 -28.95 -9.04
CA VAL A 1092 -26.61 -28.86 -8.42
C VAL A 1092 -27.63 -29.75 -9.14
N ALA A 1093 -28.21 -30.69 -8.39
CA ALA A 1093 -29.22 -31.65 -8.81
C ALA A 1093 -30.56 -31.45 -8.12
N GLY A 1094 -30.55 -31.11 -6.83
CA GLY A 1094 -31.70 -30.74 -6.01
C GLY A 1094 -31.53 -29.38 -5.32
N GLY A 1095 -32.57 -28.94 -4.60
CA GLY A 1095 -32.58 -27.62 -3.95
C GLY A 1095 -31.57 -27.47 -2.80
N LYS A 1096 -31.23 -28.55 -2.10
CA LYS A 1096 -30.35 -28.53 -0.91
C LYS A 1096 -28.88 -28.83 -1.22
N ASP A 1097 -28.50 -28.82 -2.48
CA ASP A 1097 -27.13 -29.15 -2.89
C ASP A 1097 -26.26 -27.91 -2.74
N ALA A 1098 -25.49 -27.84 -1.65
CA ALA A 1098 -24.46 -26.82 -1.45
C ALA A 1098 -23.31 -27.05 -2.44
N MET A 1099 -23.48 -26.55 -3.67
CA MET A 1099 -22.57 -26.79 -4.80
C MET A 1099 -22.36 -25.49 -5.57
N MET A 1100 -21.11 -25.05 -5.62
CA MET A 1100 -20.66 -23.90 -6.41
C MET A 1100 -21.15 -23.93 -7.87
N SER A 1101 -21.36 -22.73 -8.42
CA SER A 1101 -21.55 -22.52 -9.86
C SER A 1101 -20.34 -21.84 -10.50
N THR A 1102 -20.00 -22.24 -11.73
CA THR A 1102 -18.87 -21.68 -12.48
C THR A 1102 -19.37 -21.00 -13.75
N TRP A 1103 -19.04 -19.73 -13.94
CA TRP A 1103 -19.33 -19.00 -15.18
C TRP A 1103 -18.29 -19.33 -16.27
N GLN A 1104 -18.76 -19.80 -17.43
CA GLN A 1104 -17.94 -20.36 -18.51
C GLN A 1104 -17.77 -19.42 -19.71
N ALA A 1105 -18.85 -18.71 -20.08
CA ALA A 1105 -18.90 -17.83 -21.23
C ALA A 1105 -20.10 -16.87 -21.19
N THR A 1106 -19.98 -15.77 -21.94
CA THR A 1106 -21.08 -14.86 -22.29
C THR A 1106 -21.09 -14.68 -23.81
N LEU A 1107 -22.25 -14.89 -24.42
CA LEU A 1107 -22.44 -15.02 -25.87
C LEU A 1107 -23.45 -13.99 -26.38
N ALA A 1108 -23.04 -13.17 -27.33
CA ALA A 1108 -23.91 -12.34 -28.15
C ALA A 1108 -24.56 -13.17 -29.29
N ALA A 1109 -25.48 -12.56 -30.04
CA ALA A 1109 -26.02 -13.16 -31.26
C ALA A 1109 -24.90 -13.59 -32.23
N ASN A 1110 -25.09 -14.73 -32.89
CA ASN A 1110 -24.15 -15.42 -33.78
C ASN A 1110 -22.86 -15.96 -33.12
N GLN A 1111 -22.71 -15.86 -31.79
CA GLN A 1111 -21.58 -16.48 -31.08
C GLN A 1111 -21.89 -17.91 -30.60
N ALA A 1112 -20.83 -18.68 -30.33
CA ALA A 1112 -20.90 -20.05 -29.86
C ALA A 1112 -19.89 -20.33 -28.74
N TRP A 1113 -20.25 -21.26 -27.85
CA TRP A 1113 -19.36 -21.86 -26.85
C TRP A 1113 -19.35 -23.39 -27.03
N GLU A 1114 -18.26 -24.03 -26.67
CA GLU A 1114 -18.04 -25.47 -26.80
C GLU A 1114 -17.37 -26.04 -25.55
N GLN A 1115 -17.80 -27.24 -25.18
CA GLN A 1115 -17.20 -28.07 -24.14
C GLN A 1115 -16.53 -29.29 -24.79
N PRO A 1116 -15.19 -29.36 -24.85
CA PRO A 1116 -14.48 -30.41 -25.59
C PRO A 1116 -14.79 -31.84 -25.13
N GLU A 1117 -14.98 -32.05 -23.83
CA GLU A 1117 -15.09 -33.36 -23.19
C GLU A 1117 -16.42 -34.05 -23.53
N SER A 1118 -17.50 -33.28 -23.63
CA SER A 1118 -18.84 -33.76 -23.97
C SER A 1118 -19.19 -33.61 -25.45
N GLY A 1119 -18.39 -32.84 -26.20
CA GLY A 1119 -18.70 -32.41 -27.57
C GLY A 1119 -19.93 -31.50 -27.66
N LEU A 1120 -20.35 -30.88 -26.55
CA LEU A 1120 -21.52 -30.01 -26.48
C LEU A 1120 -21.18 -28.62 -27.04
N VAL A 1121 -22.04 -28.10 -27.91
CA VAL A 1121 -21.91 -26.75 -28.50
C VAL A 1121 -23.20 -25.97 -28.28
N VAL A 1122 -23.09 -24.79 -27.67
CA VAL A 1122 -24.19 -23.84 -27.48
C VAL A 1122 -24.00 -22.68 -28.44
N ARG A 1123 -24.96 -22.45 -29.36
CA ARG A 1123 -24.94 -21.36 -30.35
C ARG A 1123 -26.10 -20.41 -30.15
N VAL A 1124 -25.86 -19.11 -30.16
CA VAL A 1124 -26.92 -18.09 -30.08
C VAL A 1124 -27.30 -17.67 -31.50
N LYS A 1125 -28.54 -17.90 -31.93
CA LYS A 1125 -29.05 -17.46 -33.24
C LYS A 1125 -29.43 -15.98 -33.23
N SER A 1126 -30.16 -15.54 -32.20
CA SER A 1126 -30.58 -14.15 -32.05
C SER A 1126 -30.91 -13.81 -30.60
N THR A 1127 -30.85 -12.52 -30.27
CA THR A 1127 -31.13 -11.96 -28.95
C THR A 1127 -32.12 -10.80 -29.11
N GLY A 1128 -33.16 -10.75 -28.29
CA GLY A 1128 -34.17 -9.67 -28.29
C GLY A 1128 -34.56 -9.25 -26.87
N ALA A 1129 -35.35 -8.19 -26.74
CA ALA A 1129 -35.59 -7.50 -25.46
C ALA A 1129 -36.12 -8.39 -24.30
N LYS A 1130 -36.78 -9.52 -24.62
CA LYS A 1130 -37.35 -10.45 -23.62
C LYS A 1130 -36.85 -11.89 -23.71
N ALA A 1131 -36.21 -12.29 -24.82
CA ALA A 1131 -35.84 -13.67 -25.09
C ALA A 1131 -34.69 -13.79 -26.09
N ALA A 1132 -34.01 -14.94 -26.10
CA ALA A 1132 -32.99 -15.30 -27.08
C ALA A 1132 -33.30 -16.67 -27.72
N ALA A 1133 -32.99 -16.81 -29.01
CA ALA A 1133 -33.06 -18.08 -29.72
C ALA A 1133 -31.69 -18.78 -29.66
N VAL A 1134 -31.64 -19.96 -29.06
CA VAL A 1134 -30.42 -20.74 -28.83
C VAL A 1134 -30.53 -22.09 -29.53
N THR A 1135 -29.41 -22.62 -30.00
CA THR A 1135 -29.31 -23.98 -30.55
C THR A 1135 -28.21 -24.73 -29.81
N VAL A 1136 -28.60 -25.85 -29.20
CA VAL A 1136 -27.70 -26.74 -28.46
C VAL A 1136 -27.46 -27.98 -29.30
N CYS A 1137 -26.20 -28.27 -29.63
CA CYS A 1137 -25.81 -29.40 -30.47
C CYS A 1137 -24.85 -30.32 -29.73
N ARG A 1138 -24.95 -31.62 -29.98
CA ARG A 1138 -23.90 -32.59 -29.61
C ARG A 1138 -23.11 -32.97 -30.86
N ARG A 1139 -21.80 -32.75 -30.90
CA ARG A 1139 -20.96 -33.18 -32.02
C ARG A 1139 -21.04 -34.69 -32.22
N ALA A 1140 -21.07 -35.14 -33.47
CA ALA A 1140 -20.79 -36.53 -33.80
C ALA A 1140 -19.29 -36.80 -33.60
N ALA A 1141 -18.93 -37.96 -33.07
CA ALA A 1141 -17.54 -38.32 -32.84
C ALA A 1141 -16.77 -38.36 -34.18
N ALA A 1142 -15.82 -37.44 -34.36
CA ALA A 1142 -14.93 -37.46 -35.51
C ALA A 1142 -13.99 -38.67 -35.39
N ARG A 1143 -13.81 -39.42 -36.48
CA ARG A 1143 -12.76 -40.45 -36.56
C ARG A 1143 -11.41 -39.78 -36.26
N ARG A 1144 -10.69 -40.26 -35.24
CA ARG A 1144 -9.32 -39.83 -34.96
C ARG A 1144 -8.46 -40.09 -36.20
N TRP A 1145 -7.94 -39.03 -36.81
CA TRP A 1145 -6.86 -39.12 -37.79
C TRP A 1145 -5.54 -38.76 -37.08
N PRO A 1146 -4.47 -39.55 -37.19
CA PRO A 1146 -3.20 -39.23 -36.54
C PRO A 1146 -2.60 -37.95 -37.13
N ALA A 1147 -2.03 -37.12 -36.26
CA ALA A 1147 -1.52 -35.80 -36.61
C ALA A 1147 -0.24 -35.88 -37.45
N ALA A 1148 -0.31 -35.50 -38.73
CA ALA A 1148 0.86 -35.21 -39.53
C ALA A 1148 1.34 -33.77 -39.22
N ARG A 1149 2.62 -33.62 -38.86
CA ARG A 1149 3.26 -32.30 -38.76
C ARG A 1149 3.31 -31.66 -40.14
N LEU A 1150 2.70 -30.48 -40.28
CA LEU A 1150 2.92 -29.60 -41.43
C LEU A 1150 3.25 -28.20 -40.93
N SER A 1151 4.53 -27.87 -40.97
CA SER A 1151 5.06 -26.52 -40.84
C SER A 1151 4.71 -25.71 -42.08
N TRP A 1152 4.18 -24.50 -41.90
CA TRP A 1152 4.07 -23.51 -42.97
C TRP A 1152 4.59 -22.15 -42.50
N THR A 1153 5.76 -21.80 -43.01
CA THR A 1153 6.20 -20.41 -43.18
C THR A 1153 5.49 -19.81 -44.39
N THR A 1154 4.88 -18.63 -44.27
CA THR A 1154 5.26 -17.42 -45.04
C THR A 1154 4.41 -16.18 -44.71
N THR A 1155 5.15 -15.07 -44.58
CA THR A 1155 4.86 -13.65 -44.83
C THR A 1155 3.56 -13.17 -45.54
N ALA A 1156 3.08 -12.04 -45.02
CA ALA A 1156 2.70 -10.79 -45.72
C ALA A 1156 1.23 -10.50 -46.16
N THR A 1157 0.80 -9.30 -45.71
CA THR A 1157 -0.12 -8.31 -46.34
C THR A 1157 -1.59 -8.68 -46.61
N GLY A 1158 -2.48 -7.83 -46.10
CA GLY A 1158 -3.94 -7.88 -46.26
C GLY A 1158 -4.61 -7.04 -45.18
#